data_AF-R5XWP8-F1
#
_entry.id   AF-R5XWP8-F1
#
_cell.length_a   1.000
_cell.length_b   1.000
_cell.length_c   1.000
_cell.angle_alpha   90.00
_cell.angle_beta   90.00
_cell.angle_gamma   90.00
#
_symmetry.space_group_name_H-M   'P 1'
#
loop_
_entity.id
_entity.type
_entity.pdbx_description
1 polymer ?
#
loop_
_entity_poly.entity_id
_entity_poly.type
_entity_poly.pdbx_seq_one_letter_code
_entity_poly.pdbx_strand_id
1 'polypeptide(L)'
;MNIIFLIVAIITLSLAHFIKILRWRLFIEIYEEPRNRNLIQALSLGYLINLFFPFRVIGDFFRAIYSGRKMKNNYSLSFSTVIVDRILDIITVGILFYIFYVFSIYNKQIEKSFRFYMLFSVLIISLIILFYFLKRYIKIISLKVASLFNTNIELNILKFMWALIWNFKDIFLKINKFKILIITTLMWLLYTFSYYLFSLFLLSQNYNFRLVDIFFLLFSKDIFGTDFLLIEKKVSMFFYIYMITPIIIMLLISKFLKIKSYSKKVHIETEDYFNLFPNQDNKEKLEFLRKYFLDKDKSYIDNYLKINQKITIIRDFSAGSNATTMLCMKKDEIFYRKYSFEDIEKLYEQVEWIIENKKRKLPLPEIIRKEKTNKYCYYDMLYKPSSIPLFEYIHSTPFEETWEMIENILKKLEEVLYTNKLRKADAESINKYIDLKVRDNIAKIYDSKILKKLLRYDEVIINGKSYKNLSYYLKYLSKEYLYNIFKDDIYSDIHGDLTIENIICNLNTMEEKYYIIDPNSGNINNSANLDYAKILQSIHGGYEFMMRTYDISIEENQINFLFTKSQAYFYLYKKLNEYMNLKFKKEKIRSIYFHEIIHWLRLMPYKLKKDGKRALIFYSGLIMVLNDVIAIYGGKNEKK
;
A
#
# COMPACT_ATOMS: atom_id res chain seq x y z
N MET A 1 51.00 36.01 -22.75
CA MET A 1 50.80 35.39 -21.42
C MET A 1 49.40 35.62 -20.84
N ASN A 2 48.81 36.82 -20.97
CA ASN A 2 47.57 37.19 -20.28
C ASN A 2 46.36 36.28 -20.60
N ILE A 3 46.05 36.00 -21.87
CA ILE A 3 44.87 35.22 -22.26
C ILE A 3 44.95 33.76 -21.79
N ILE A 4 46.15 33.20 -21.62
CA ILE A 4 46.35 31.81 -21.16
C ILE A 4 45.74 31.62 -19.77
N PHE A 5 45.90 32.60 -18.86
CA PHE A 5 45.30 32.53 -17.53
C PHE A 5 43.77 32.44 -17.59
N LEU A 6 43.12 33.17 -18.50
CA LEU A 6 41.67 33.11 -18.69
C LEU A 6 41.23 31.75 -19.25
N ILE A 7 41.94 31.23 -20.26
CA ILE A 7 41.63 29.92 -20.87
C ILE A 7 41.77 28.80 -19.83
N VAL A 8 42.88 28.78 -19.09
CA VAL A 8 43.11 27.76 -18.05
C VAL A 8 42.08 27.90 -16.93
N ALA A 9 41.73 29.12 -16.51
CA ALA A 9 40.66 29.34 -15.54
C ALA A 9 39.32 28.76 -16.04
N ILE A 10 38.92 29.01 -17.29
CA ILE A 10 37.68 28.46 -17.87
C ILE A 10 37.70 26.92 -17.90
N ILE A 11 38.83 26.32 -18.25
CA ILE A 11 38.99 24.85 -18.26
C ILE A 11 38.89 24.29 -16.83
N THR A 12 39.59 24.89 -15.87
CA THR A 12 39.54 24.50 -14.46
C THR A 12 38.13 24.65 -13.89
N LEU A 13 37.42 25.74 -14.21
CA LEU A 13 36.04 25.96 -13.79
C LEU A 13 35.09 24.90 -14.36
N SER A 14 35.26 24.56 -15.64
CA SER A 14 34.49 23.50 -16.31
C SER A 14 34.73 22.13 -15.64
N LEU A 15 35.99 21.83 -15.28
CA LEU A 15 36.33 20.62 -14.54
C LEU A 15 35.68 20.61 -13.14
N ALA A 16 35.70 21.73 -12.42
CA ALA A 16 35.04 21.86 -11.12
C ALA A 16 33.52 21.61 -11.22
N HIS A 17 32.86 22.14 -12.26
CA HIS A 17 31.45 21.85 -12.53
C HIS A 17 31.19 20.36 -12.81
N PHE A 18 32.10 19.69 -13.54
CA PHE A 18 32.00 18.26 -13.77
C PHE A 18 32.12 17.45 -12.48
N ILE A 19 33.07 17.79 -11.59
CA ILE A 19 33.20 17.15 -10.27
C ILE A 19 31.96 17.39 -9.41
N LYS A 20 31.34 18.58 -9.50
CA LYS A 20 30.07 18.85 -8.83
C LYS A 20 28.95 17.90 -9.28
N ILE A 21 28.90 17.57 -10.57
CA ILE A 21 27.94 16.57 -11.09
C ILE A 21 28.25 15.18 -10.56
N LEU A 22 29.53 14.80 -10.44
CA LEU A 22 29.91 13.53 -9.81
C LEU A 22 29.47 13.47 -8.35
N ARG A 23 29.60 14.57 -7.59
CA ARG A 23 29.06 14.67 -6.23
C ARG A 23 27.55 14.50 -6.21
N TRP A 24 26.84 15.25 -7.06
CA TRP A 24 25.39 15.22 -7.12
C TRP A 24 24.86 13.83 -7.53
N ARG A 25 25.58 13.15 -8.42
CA ARG A 25 25.32 11.76 -8.82
C ARG A 25 25.37 10.79 -7.63
N LEU A 26 26.27 10.98 -6.66
CA LEU A 26 26.31 10.13 -5.46
C LEU A 26 25.03 10.20 -4.62
N PHE A 27 24.35 11.35 -4.59
CA PHE A 27 23.08 11.48 -3.88
C PHE A 27 21.95 10.72 -4.58
N ILE A 28 22.03 10.58 -5.91
CA ILE A 28 20.99 9.96 -6.73
C ILE A 28 21.21 8.45 -6.87
N GLU A 29 22.46 8.00 -6.97
CA GLU A 29 22.85 6.58 -7.10
C GLU A 29 22.36 5.69 -5.93
N ILE A 30 21.96 6.29 -4.80
CA ILE A 30 21.33 5.56 -3.69
C ILE A 30 19.99 4.94 -4.12
N TYR A 31 19.31 5.56 -5.08
CA TYR A 31 17.96 5.20 -5.51
C TYR A 31 17.91 4.68 -6.93
N GLU A 32 18.61 5.34 -7.86
CA GLU A 32 18.54 5.01 -9.28
C GLU A 32 19.83 5.40 -9.99
N GLU A 33 20.09 4.79 -11.15
CA GLU A 33 21.19 5.21 -12.01
C GLU A 33 20.84 6.53 -12.73
N PRO A 34 21.52 7.65 -12.42
CA PRO A 34 21.20 8.91 -13.05
C PRO A 34 21.73 8.99 -14.48
N ARG A 35 20.92 9.56 -15.37
CA ARG A 35 21.38 9.95 -16.70
C ARG A 35 22.27 11.19 -16.59
N ASN A 36 23.60 11.01 -16.66
CA ASN A 36 24.60 12.08 -16.57
C ASN A 36 24.28 13.30 -17.46
N ARG A 37 23.81 13.06 -18.69
CA ARG A 37 23.37 14.12 -19.62
C ARG A 37 22.32 15.06 -19.01
N ASN A 38 21.33 14.50 -18.32
CA ASN A 38 20.27 15.30 -17.71
C ASN A 38 20.81 16.12 -16.54
N LEU A 39 21.70 15.55 -15.72
CA LEU A 39 22.32 16.27 -14.61
C LEU A 39 23.20 17.42 -15.09
N ILE A 40 24.00 17.19 -16.14
CA ILE A 40 24.82 18.23 -16.76
C ILE A 40 23.95 19.39 -17.25
N GLN A 41 22.86 19.09 -17.97
CA GLN A 41 21.94 20.11 -18.48
C GLN A 41 21.22 20.86 -17.35
N ALA A 42 20.75 20.14 -16.32
CA ALA A 42 20.07 20.73 -15.18
C ALA A 42 20.98 21.70 -14.43
N LEU A 43 22.24 21.32 -14.17
CA LEU A 43 23.21 22.19 -13.49
C LEU A 43 23.56 23.40 -14.35
N SER A 44 23.84 23.19 -15.64
CA SER A 44 24.28 24.25 -16.56
C SER A 44 23.19 25.32 -16.77
N LEU A 45 21.95 24.89 -17.03
CA LEU A 45 20.82 25.82 -17.17
C LEU A 45 20.46 26.49 -15.83
N GLY A 46 20.56 25.78 -14.71
CA GLY A 46 20.37 26.38 -13.39
C GLY A 46 21.40 27.48 -13.11
N TYR A 47 22.66 27.28 -13.47
CA TYR A 47 23.70 28.31 -13.36
C TYR A 47 23.47 29.48 -14.29
N LEU A 48 23.00 29.24 -15.52
CA LEU A 48 22.64 30.31 -16.45
C LEU A 48 21.52 31.20 -15.87
N ILE A 49 20.48 30.59 -15.30
CA ILE A 49 19.39 31.32 -14.63
C ILE A 49 19.93 32.13 -13.44
N ASN A 50 20.81 31.54 -12.64
CA ASN A 50 21.42 32.21 -11.49
C ASN A 50 22.32 33.41 -11.84
N LEU A 51 22.69 33.60 -13.12
CA LEU A 51 23.38 34.82 -13.56
C LEU A 51 22.44 36.02 -13.67
N PHE A 52 21.15 35.80 -13.97
CA PHE A 52 20.16 36.86 -14.18
C PHE A 52 19.28 37.12 -12.96
N PHE A 53 19.18 36.14 -12.05
CA PHE A 53 18.26 36.20 -10.91
C PHE A 53 18.99 36.32 -9.56
N PRO A 54 18.47 37.15 -8.64
CA PRO A 54 19.10 37.40 -7.35
C PRO A 54 19.07 36.17 -6.44
N PHE A 55 19.97 36.14 -5.45
CA PHE A 55 20.13 35.08 -4.44
C PHE A 55 20.52 33.69 -4.98
N ARG A 56 20.58 33.51 -6.31
CA ARG A 56 20.99 32.27 -6.99
C ARG A 56 20.19 31.03 -6.55
N VAL A 57 18.98 31.23 -6.03
CA VAL A 57 18.09 30.13 -5.56
C VAL A 57 17.15 29.68 -6.68
N ILE A 58 16.76 30.59 -7.57
CA ILE A 58 15.80 30.30 -8.66
C ILE A 58 16.37 29.24 -9.63
N GLY A 59 17.66 29.30 -9.93
CA GLY A 59 18.34 28.29 -10.72
C GLY A 59 18.44 26.93 -10.03
N ASP A 60 18.50 26.89 -8.69
CA ASP A 60 18.46 25.63 -7.92
C ASP A 60 17.05 25.00 -7.95
N PHE A 61 15.99 25.81 -7.87
CA PHE A 61 14.61 25.35 -8.09
C PHE A 61 14.43 24.79 -9.50
N PHE A 62 14.92 25.51 -10.51
CA PHE A 62 14.89 25.04 -11.90
C PHE A 62 15.65 23.72 -12.05
N ARG A 63 16.86 23.63 -11.47
CA ARG A 63 17.69 22.41 -11.46
C ARG A 63 16.89 21.23 -10.91
N ALA A 64 16.21 21.40 -9.76
CA ALA A 64 15.38 20.35 -9.16
C ALA A 64 14.19 19.93 -10.04
N ILE A 65 13.51 20.89 -10.67
CA ILE A 65 12.36 20.60 -11.55
C ILE A 65 12.83 19.89 -12.83
N TYR A 66 13.90 20.37 -13.45
CA TYR A 66 14.39 19.84 -14.73
C TYR A 66 14.92 18.41 -14.59
N SER A 67 15.72 18.11 -13.56
CA SER A 67 16.19 16.73 -13.33
C SER A 67 15.04 15.82 -12.89
N GLY A 68 14.14 16.30 -12.02
CA GLY A 68 13.01 15.52 -11.50
C GLY A 68 12.07 14.97 -12.58
N ARG A 69 11.89 15.67 -13.71
CA ARG A 69 11.07 15.21 -14.86
C ARG A 69 11.53 13.90 -15.48
N LYS A 70 12.81 13.53 -15.32
CA LYS A 70 13.41 12.35 -15.96
C LYS A 70 13.91 11.30 -14.96
N MET A 71 13.62 11.50 -13.67
CA MET A 71 13.91 10.57 -12.57
C MET A 71 12.71 9.66 -12.34
N LYS A 72 12.92 8.40 -11.93
CA LYS A 72 11.83 7.46 -11.63
C LYS A 72 11.07 7.87 -10.36
N ASN A 73 11.78 8.37 -9.35
CA ASN A 73 11.19 8.84 -8.08
C ASN A 73 10.70 10.32 -8.12
N ASN A 74 10.42 10.83 -9.32
CA ASN A 74 9.85 12.15 -9.59
C ASN A 74 10.62 13.33 -8.94
N TYR A 75 9.92 14.45 -8.76
CA TYR A 75 10.47 15.70 -8.22
C TYR A 75 10.99 15.58 -6.79
N SER A 76 10.37 14.76 -5.94
CA SER A 76 10.71 14.68 -4.51
C SER A 76 12.18 14.30 -4.28
N LEU A 77 12.66 13.26 -4.98
CA LEU A 77 14.07 12.86 -4.92
C LEU A 77 14.98 13.99 -5.40
N SER A 78 14.63 14.62 -6.53
CA SER A 78 15.43 15.71 -7.08
C SER A 78 15.54 16.90 -6.14
N PHE A 79 14.45 17.29 -5.49
CA PHE A 79 14.45 18.38 -4.50
C PHE A 79 15.34 18.04 -3.29
N SER A 80 15.20 16.84 -2.73
CA SER A 80 16.04 16.40 -1.61
C SER A 80 17.53 16.47 -1.94
N THR A 81 17.94 15.97 -3.11
CA THR A 81 19.36 15.97 -3.50
C THR A 81 19.92 17.38 -3.75
N VAL A 82 19.14 18.27 -4.39
CA VAL A 82 19.54 19.67 -4.64
C VAL A 82 19.68 20.45 -3.33
N ILE A 83 18.77 20.26 -2.37
CA ILE A 83 18.84 20.91 -1.06
C ILE A 83 20.09 20.46 -0.30
N VAL A 84 20.38 19.15 -0.25
CA VAL A 84 21.58 18.61 0.41
C VAL A 84 22.86 19.17 -0.25
N ASP A 85 22.92 19.18 -1.59
CA ASP A 85 24.04 19.73 -2.35
C ASP A 85 24.29 21.22 -2.02
N ARG A 86 23.20 22.01 -1.90
CA ARG A 86 23.27 23.44 -1.56
C ARG A 86 23.71 23.69 -0.11
N ILE A 87 23.24 22.90 0.85
CA ILE A 87 23.65 22.99 2.25
C ILE A 87 25.16 22.76 2.39
N LEU A 88 25.69 21.72 1.73
CA LEU A 88 27.13 21.43 1.74
C LEU A 88 27.96 22.57 1.16
N ASP A 89 27.49 23.19 0.07
CA ASP A 89 28.17 24.34 -0.54
C ASP A 89 28.18 25.55 0.38
N ILE A 90 27.06 25.88 1.04
CA ILE A 90 27.00 27.01 1.99
C ILE A 90 27.98 26.81 3.14
N ILE A 91 28.01 25.61 3.72
CA ILE A 91 28.94 25.28 4.82
C ILE A 91 30.38 25.40 4.35
N THR A 92 30.71 24.90 3.15
CA THR A 92 32.09 24.93 2.64
C THR A 92 32.53 26.36 2.31
N VAL A 93 31.66 27.20 1.75
CA VAL A 93 31.93 28.63 1.54
C VAL A 93 32.19 29.34 2.88
N GLY A 94 31.43 29.02 3.93
CA GLY A 94 31.69 29.52 5.28
C GLY A 94 33.08 29.16 5.80
N ILE A 95 33.52 27.92 5.59
CA ILE A 95 34.88 27.45 5.94
C ILE A 95 35.95 28.20 5.13
N LEU A 96 35.73 28.46 3.84
CA LEU A 96 36.67 29.23 3.02
C LEU A 96 36.82 30.67 3.50
N PHE A 97 35.72 31.34 3.88
CA PHE A 97 35.79 32.68 4.48
C PHE A 97 36.46 32.67 5.85
N TYR A 98 36.27 31.62 6.65
CA TYR A 98 37.00 31.44 7.91
C TYR A 98 38.51 31.35 7.67
N ILE A 99 38.93 30.58 6.67
CA ILE A 99 40.35 30.48 6.27
C ILE A 99 40.88 31.86 5.89
N PHE A 100 40.20 32.62 5.02
CA PHE A 100 40.65 33.97 4.66
C PHE A 100 40.73 34.93 5.85
N TYR A 101 39.82 34.80 6.81
CA TYR A 101 39.84 35.58 8.05
C TYR A 101 41.07 35.25 8.91
N VAL A 102 41.36 33.96 9.15
CA VAL A 102 42.52 33.52 9.95
C VAL A 102 43.84 33.96 9.33
N PHE A 103 43.97 33.89 8.01
CA PHE A 103 45.18 34.31 7.30
C PHE A 103 45.34 35.83 7.14
N SER A 104 44.45 36.65 7.74
CA SER A 104 44.53 38.12 7.78
C SER A 104 44.69 38.79 6.41
N ILE A 105 44.12 38.20 5.37
CA ILE A 105 44.15 38.73 4.00
C ILE A 105 43.11 39.86 3.87
N TYR A 106 43.41 41.04 4.40
CA TYR A 106 42.75 42.37 4.28
C TYR A 106 41.21 42.50 4.13
N ASN A 107 40.65 43.43 4.95
CA ASN A 107 39.38 44.19 4.85
C ASN A 107 38.22 43.77 5.79
N LYS A 108 37.60 44.77 6.46
CA LYS A 108 36.38 44.68 7.31
C LYS A 108 35.21 43.94 6.63
N GLN A 109 35.25 43.86 5.31
CA GLN A 109 34.25 43.23 4.47
C GLN A 109 34.32 41.69 4.50
N ILE A 110 35.53 41.10 4.61
CA ILE A 110 35.69 39.65 4.82
C ILE A 110 35.10 39.23 6.15
N GLU A 111 35.36 40.02 7.20
CA GLU A 111 34.81 39.76 8.53
C GLU A 111 33.28 39.76 8.53
N LYS A 112 32.64 40.70 7.81
CA LYS A 112 31.18 40.72 7.62
C LYS A 112 30.67 39.49 6.88
N SER A 113 31.31 39.11 5.77
CA SER A 113 30.94 37.92 4.99
C SER A 113 31.15 36.62 5.77
N PHE A 114 32.27 36.50 6.48
CA PHE A 114 32.56 35.38 7.38
C PHE A 114 31.49 35.26 8.47
N ARG A 115 31.21 36.34 9.21
CA ARG A 115 30.16 36.36 10.25
C ARG A 115 28.81 35.95 9.67
N PHE A 116 28.46 36.46 8.47
CA PHE A 116 27.21 36.09 7.79
C PHE A 116 27.15 34.60 7.46
N TYR A 117 28.15 34.04 6.76
CA TYR A 117 28.15 32.64 6.36
C TYR A 117 28.27 31.68 7.55
N MET A 118 28.99 32.06 8.61
CA MET A 118 29.03 31.27 9.85
C MET A 118 27.68 31.29 10.56
N LEU A 119 27.08 32.45 10.78
CA LEU A 119 25.75 32.55 11.40
C LEU A 119 24.71 31.79 10.57
N PHE A 120 24.78 31.88 9.24
CA PHE A 120 23.88 31.17 8.35
C PHE A 120 24.12 29.65 8.35
N SER A 121 25.38 29.20 8.42
CA SER A 121 25.71 27.78 8.55
C SER A 121 25.23 27.22 9.89
N VAL A 122 25.45 27.95 11.00
CA VAL A 122 24.93 27.58 12.32
C VAL A 122 23.41 27.57 12.33
N LEU A 123 22.75 28.56 11.70
CA LEU A 123 21.30 28.58 11.52
C LEU A 123 20.83 27.33 10.77
N ILE A 124 21.43 27.00 9.62
CA ILE A 124 21.08 25.81 8.84
C ILE A 124 21.25 24.53 9.67
N ILE A 125 22.39 24.37 10.35
CA ILE A 125 22.64 23.20 11.21
C ILE A 125 21.60 23.13 12.34
N SER A 126 21.30 24.26 12.99
CA SER A 126 20.28 24.34 14.04
C SER A 126 18.88 24.00 13.50
N LEU A 127 18.54 24.44 12.29
CA LEU A 127 17.28 24.11 11.61
C LEU A 127 17.20 22.63 11.25
N ILE A 128 18.30 21.99 10.83
CA ILE A 128 18.35 20.55 10.55
C ILE A 128 18.16 19.75 11.84
N ILE A 129 18.85 20.14 12.93
CA ILE A 129 18.68 19.52 14.25
C ILE A 129 17.24 19.70 14.75
N LEU A 130 16.70 20.91 14.62
CA LEU A 130 15.33 21.23 14.97
C LEU A 130 14.33 20.42 14.12
N PHE A 131 14.61 20.23 12.83
CA PHE A 131 13.79 19.39 11.94
C PHE A 131 13.73 17.93 12.41
N TYR A 132 14.86 17.42 12.93
CA TYR A 132 14.92 16.07 13.51
C TYR A 132 14.06 15.94 14.76
N PHE A 133 14.14 16.90 15.70
CA PHE A 133 13.35 16.88 16.94
C PHE A 133 11.87 17.25 16.74
N LEU A 134 11.57 18.21 15.87
CA LEU A 134 10.21 18.66 15.56
C LEU A 134 9.54 17.87 14.43
N LYS A 135 10.08 16.71 14.03
CA LYS A 135 9.53 15.88 12.95
C LYS A 135 8.02 15.66 13.07
N ARG A 136 7.52 15.47 14.29
CA ARG A 136 6.07 15.35 14.58
C ARG A 136 5.28 16.59 14.18
N TYR A 137 5.75 17.78 14.55
CA TYR A 137 5.08 19.04 14.20
C TYR A 137 5.14 19.32 12.71
N ILE A 138 6.26 19.02 12.05
CA ILE A 138 6.43 19.19 10.61
C ILE A 138 5.43 18.32 9.85
N LYS A 139 5.21 17.09 10.30
CA LYS A 139 4.15 16.25 9.75
C LYS A 139 2.77 16.90 9.92
N ILE A 140 2.43 17.36 11.13
CA ILE A 140 1.13 17.97 11.41
C ILE A 140 0.91 19.24 10.59
N ILE A 141 1.93 20.10 10.47
CA ILE A 141 1.88 21.33 9.65
C ILE A 141 1.70 20.97 8.17
N SER A 142 2.44 19.97 7.67
CA SER A 142 2.30 19.48 6.29
C SER A 142 0.87 19.05 5.99
N LEU A 143 0.23 18.35 6.94
CA LEU A 143 -1.16 17.96 6.81
C LEU A 143 -2.11 19.15 6.85
N LYS A 144 -1.95 20.07 7.81
CA LYS A 144 -2.80 21.27 7.89
C LYS A 144 -2.76 22.09 6.61
N VAL A 145 -1.58 22.26 6.02
CA VAL A 145 -1.41 22.98 4.75
C VAL A 145 -2.03 22.19 3.60
N ALA A 146 -1.79 20.88 3.52
CA ALA A 146 -2.35 20.04 2.47
C ALA A 146 -3.89 19.97 2.52
N SER A 147 -4.47 19.95 3.72
CA SER A 147 -5.92 19.86 3.94
C SER A 147 -6.70 21.12 3.59
N LEU A 148 -6.02 22.24 3.30
CA LEU A 148 -6.66 23.45 2.77
C LEU A 148 -7.12 23.28 1.32
N PHE A 149 -6.61 22.27 0.62
CA PHE A 149 -6.87 22.03 -0.79
C PHE A 149 -7.86 20.86 -1.01
N ASN A 150 -8.28 20.66 -2.26
CA ASN A 150 -9.06 19.49 -2.69
C ASN A 150 -8.31 18.18 -2.36
N THR A 151 -9.05 17.10 -2.07
CA THR A 151 -8.53 15.75 -1.77
C THR A 151 -7.48 15.24 -2.75
N ASN A 152 -7.58 15.53 -4.05
CA ASN A 152 -6.56 15.15 -5.04
C ASN A 152 -5.23 15.91 -4.85
N ILE A 153 -5.33 17.21 -4.55
CA ILE A 153 -4.15 18.06 -4.31
C ILE A 153 -3.54 17.72 -2.95
N GLU A 154 -4.37 17.55 -1.92
CA GLU A 154 -3.97 17.10 -0.59
C GLU A 154 -3.16 15.80 -0.69
N LEU A 155 -3.68 14.80 -1.41
CA LEU A 155 -3.00 13.53 -1.63
C LEU A 155 -1.62 13.71 -2.28
N ASN A 156 -1.52 14.53 -3.32
CA ASN A 156 -0.27 14.75 -4.04
C ASN A 156 0.76 15.50 -3.18
N ILE A 157 0.34 16.49 -2.40
CA ILE A 157 1.21 17.21 -1.45
C ILE A 157 1.71 16.23 -0.37
N LEU A 158 0.82 15.44 0.23
CA LEU A 158 1.20 14.49 1.28
C LEU A 158 2.12 13.40 0.76
N LYS A 159 1.89 12.88 -0.44
CA LYS A 159 2.79 11.97 -1.16
C LYS A 159 4.18 12.58 -1.37
N PHE A 160 4.22 13.84 -1.82
CA PHE A 160 5.48 14.56 -2.03
C PHE A 160 6.25 14.74 -0.71
N MET A 161 5.55 15.17 0.36
CA MET A 161 6.15 15.36 1.69
C MET A 161 6.60 14.06 2.32
N TRP A 162 5.84 12.97 2.14
CA TRP A 162 6.21 11.64 2.58
C TRP A 162 7.54 11.20 1.94
N ALA A 163 7.60 11.26 0.61
CA ALA A 163 8.79 10.90 -0.13
C ALA A 163 9.99 11.78 0.25
N LEU A 164 9.76 13.08 0.48
CA LEU A 164 10.81 14.03 0.87
C LEU A 164 11.41 13.66 2.22
N ILE A 165 10.58 13.37 3.24
CA ILE A 165 11.02 12.97 4.58
C ILE A 165 11.86 11.68 4.54
N TRP A 166 11.42 10.69 3.77
CA TRP A 166 12.16 9.43 3.60
C TRP A 166 13.47 9.63 2.84
N ASN A 167 13.46 10.38 1.74
CA ASN A 167 14.64 10.65 0.94
C ASN A 167 15.75 11.33 1.75
N PHE A 168 15.40 12.32 2.59
CA PHE A 168 16.38 12.96 3.47
C PHE A 168 17.00 11.95 4.46
N LYS A 169 16.17 11.13 5.12
CA LYS A 169 16.63 10.12 6.08
C LYS A 169 17.64 9.17 5.41
N ASP A 170 17.33 8.70 4.22
CA ASP A 170 18.11 7.70 3.52
C ASP A 170 19.40 8.26 2.90
N ILE A 171 19.38 9.51 2.40
CA ILE A 171 20.61 10.20 1.94
C ILE A 171 21.62 10.30 3.09
N PHE A 172 21.19 10.66 4.31
CA PHE A 172 22.09 10.78 5.45
C PHE A 172 22.60 9.43 5.99
N LEU A 173 21.79 8.36 5.90
CA LEU A 173 22.13 7.05 6.44
C LEU A 173 22.96 6.18 5.49
N LYS A 174 22.61 6.16 4.20
CA LYS A 174 23.16 5.20 3.22
C LYS A 174 24.39 5.70 2.48
N ILE A 175 24.69 7.01 2.52
CA ILE A 175 25.77 7.58 1.71
C ILE A 175 27.17 7.38 2.30
N ASN A 176 28.15 7.17 1.43
CA ASN A 176 29.56 7.12 1.82
C ASN A 176 30.10 8.53 2.12
N LYS A 177 30.15 8.89 3.41
CA LYS A 177 30.62 10.19 3.91
C LYS A 177 32.04 10.54 3.45
N PHE A 178 32.93 9.55 3.39
CA PHE A 178 34.33 9.74 2.98
C PHE A 178 34.44 10.13 1.50
N LYS A 179 33.67 9.46 0.62
CA LYS A 179 33.65 9.79 -0.81
C LYS A 179 33.09 11.19 -1.08
N ILE A 180 32.04 11.61 -0.36
CA ILE A 180 31.51 12.98 -0.45
C ILE A 180 32.57 14.00 -0.05
N LEU A 181 33.27 13.75 1.07
CA LEU A 181 34.29 14.67 1.58
C LEU A 181 35.39 14.89 0.55
N ILE A 182 35.96 13.82 -0.01
CA ILE A 182 37.02 13.90 -1.03
C ILE A 182 36.54 14.69 -2.25
N ILE A 183 35.37 14.34 -2.80
CA ILE A 183 34.85 14.99 -4.01
C ILE A 183 34.54 16.47 -3.74
N THR A 184 34.01 16.79 -2.56
CA THR A 184 33.71 18.19 -2.17
C THR A 184 34.98 19.01 -2.03
N THR A 185 36.00 18.47 -1.36
CA THR A 185 37.30 19.14 -1.22
C THR A 185 37.97 19.36 -2.58
N LEU A 186 38.02 18.32 -3.42
CA LEU A 186 38.61 18.42 -4.76
C LEU A 186 37.87 19.44 -5.64
N MET A 187 36.54 19.43 -5.59
CA MET A 187 35.69 20.38 -6.31
C MET A 187 35.99 21.82 -5.89
N TRP A 188 36.06 22.10 -4.59
CA TRP A 188 36.31 23.45 -4.09
C TRP A 188 37.75 23.91 -4.29
N LEU A 189 38.73 23.01 -4.25
CA LEU A 189 40.12 23.31 -4.63
C LEU A 189 40.23 23.73 -6.10
N LEU A 190 39.50 23.09 -7.00
CA LEU A 190 39.47 23.52 -8.40
C LEU A 190 38.74 24.86 -8.58
N TYR A 191 37.63 25.08 -7.86
CA TYR A 191 36.96 26.39 -7.90
C TYR A 191 37.88 27.51 -7.41
N THR A 192 38.53 27.34 -6.25
CA THR A 192 39.45 28.34 -5.68
C THR A 192 40.64 28.59 -6.61
N PHE A 193 41.22 27.53 -7.20
CA PHE A 193 42.31 27.64 -8.16
C PHE A 193 41.88 28.37 -9.45
N SER A 194 40.68 28.09 -9.94
CA SER A 194 40.10 28.80 -11.09
C SER A 194 39.91 30.28 -10.80
N TYR A 195 39.38 30.63 -9.63
CA TYR A 195 39.23 32.04 -9.22
C TYR A 195 40.59 32.74 -9.07
N TYR A 196 41.61 32.02 -8.61
CA TYR A 196 42.98 32.55 -8.53
C TYR A 196 43.54 32.87 -9.92
N LEU A 197 43.43 31.94 -10.88
CA LEU A 197 43.88 32.17 -12.26
C LEU A 197 43.12 33.32 -12.93
N PHE A 198 41.81 33.43 -12.68
CA PHE A 198 41.03 34.57 -13.17
C PHE A 198 41.48 35.89 -12.53
N SER A 199 41.88 35.90 -11.26
CA SER A 199 42.46 37.08 -10.61
C SER A 199 43.76 37.53 -11.27
N LEU A 200 44.65 36.59 -11.59
CA LEU A 200 45.91 36.88 -12.28
C LEU A 200 45.67 37.45 -13.68
N PHE A 201 44.67 36.94 -14.39
CA PHE A 201 44.25 37.52 -15.67
C PHE A 201 43.81 38.97 -15.52
N LEU A 202 42.94 39.28 -14.55
CA LEU A 202 42.46 40.64 -14.32
C LEU A 202 43.58 41.61 -13.94
N LEU A 203 44.50 41.18 -13.08
CA LEU A 203 45.71 41.95 -12.73
C LEU A 203 46.56 42.25 -13.96
N SER A 204 46.71 41.28 -14.86
CA SER A 204 47.47 41.45 -16.12
C SER A 204 46.81 42.41 -17.13
N GLN A 205 45.51 42.68 -16.96
CA GLN A 205 44.73 43.63 -17.75
C GLN A 205 44.58 44.99 -17.04
N ASN A 206 45.42 45.26 -16.03
CA ASN A 206 45.41 46.46 -15.19
C ASN A 206 44.14 46.65 -14.33
N TYR A 207 43.35 45.59 -14.14
CA TYR A 207 42.28 45.58 -13.14
C TYR A 207 42.85 45.12 -11.80
N ASN A 208 42.86 45.99 -10.78
CA ASN A 208 43.36 45.68 -9.42
C ASN A 208 42.42 44.72 -8.65
N PHE A 209 42.22 43.51 -9.14
CA PHE A 209 41.37 42.48 -8.54
C PHE A 209 42.20 41.32 -8.00
N ARG A 210 42.18 41.10 -6.69
CA ARG A 210 42.80 39.94 -6.04
C ARG A 210 41.78 38.80 -5.92
N LEU A 211 42.27 37.61 -5.54
CA LEU A 211 41.42 36.43 -5.32
C LEU A 211 40.24 36.69 -4.39
N VAL A 212 40.47 37.42 -3.28
CA VAL A 212 39.43 37.80 -2.32
C VAL A 212 38.33 38.62 -2.99
N ASP A 213 38.67 39.53 -3.90
CA ASP A 213 37.71 40.40 -4.58
C ASP A 213 36.81 39.59 -5.53
N ILE A 214 37.33 38.53 -6.16
CA ILE A 214 36.54 37.60 -6.97
C ILE A 214 35.64 36.73 -6.08
N PHE A 215 36.13 36.27 -4.93
CA PHE A 215 35.29 35.58 -3.95
C PHE A 215 34.16 36.48 -3.44
N PHE A 216 34.45 37.75 -3.18
CA PHE A 216 33.44 38.72 -2.80
C PHE A 216 32.43 38.97 -3.93
N LEU A 217 32.89 39.16 -5.17
CA LEU A 217 32.02 39.30 -6.34
C LEU A 217 31.08 38.10 -6.51
N LEU A 218 31.57 36.89 -6.23
CA LEU A 218 30.80 35.66 -6.41
C LEU A 218 29.92 35.30 -5.20
N PHE A 219 30.23 35.74 -3.98
CA PHE A 219 29.57 35.24 -2.76
C PHE A 219 29.10 36.34 -1.79
N SER A 220 29.25 37.62 -2.12
CA SER A 220 28.80 38.70 -1.22
C SER A 220 27.28 38.82 -1.11
N LYS A 221 26.85 39.37 0.03
CA LYS A 221 25.44 39.56 0.44
C LYS A 221 24.72 40.66 -0.37
N ASP A 222 25.47 41.58 -0.96
CA ASP A 222 24.96 42.78 -1.63
C ASP A 222 24.68 42.56 -3.12
N ILE A 223 23.81 41.60 -3.42
CA ILE A 223 23.38 41.29 -4.79
C ILE A 223 22.65 42.49 -5.46
N PHE A 224 22.24 43.50 -4.66
CA PHE A 224 21.69 44.77 -5.12
C PHE A 224 22.46 46.01 -4.60
N GLY A 225 23.62 45.82 -3.96
CA GLY A 225 24.40 46.96 -3.48
C GLY A 225 25.03 47.72 -4.65
N THR A 226 25.15 49.03 -4.48
CA THR A 226 25.88 49.93 -5.39
C THR A 226 27.26 49.39 -5.74
N ASP A 227 27.93 48.71 -4.79
CA ASP A 227 29.27 48.15 -4.94
C ASP A 227 29.34 46.94 -5.88
N PHE A 228 28.34 46.04 -5.89
CA PHE A 228 28.30 44.92 -6.84
C PHE A 228 28.15 45.42 -8.28
N LEU A 229 27.22 46.35 -8.51
CA LEU A 229 27.00 47.01 -9.81
C LEU A 229 28.22 47.85 -10.26
N LEU A 230 28.94 48.48 -9.33
CA LEU A 230 30.16 49.25 -9.61
C LEU A 230 31.35 48.34 -9.99
N ILE A 231 31.48 47.19 -9.32
CA ILE A 231 32.54 46.22 -9.56
C ILE A 231 32.28 45.42 -10.84
N GLU A 232 31.03 44.99 -11.07
CA GLU A 232 30.61 44.28 -12.29
C GLU A 232 30.74 45.20 -13.52
N LYS A 233 30.37 46.48 -13.43
CA LYS A 233 30.55 47.45 -14.54
C LYS A 233 32.01 47.59 -14.96
N LYS A 234 32.98 47.44 -14.06
CA LYS A 234 34.42 47.56 -14.37
C LYS A 234 34.97 46.37 -15.16
N VAL A 235 34.40 45.18 -15.00
CA VAL A 235 34.97 43.92 -15.56
C VAL A 235 33.96 43.15 -16.42
N SER A 236 32.82 43.77 -16.73
CA SER A 236 31.58 43.13 -17.19
C SER A 236 31.80 42.10 -18.30
N MET A 237 32.50 42.44 -19.39
CA MET A 237 32.68 41.55 -20.52
C MET A 237 33.47 40.27 -20.16
N PHE A 238 34.62 40.41 -19.49
CA PHE A 238 35.46 39.26 -19.13
C PHE A 238 34.83 38.39 -18.05
N PHE A 239 34.08 38.98 -17.12
CA PHE A 239 33.32 38.23 -16.12
C PHE A 239 32.22 37.37 -16.76
N TYR A 240 31.43 37.92 -17.68
CA TYR A 240 30.42 37.14 -18.40
C TYR A 240 31.05 36.06 -19.28
N ILE A 241 32.17 36.34 -19.96
CA ILE A 241 32.90 35.31 -20.71
C ILE A 241 33.35 34.18 -19.77
N TYR A 242 33.94 34.51 -18.62
CA TYR A 242 34.39 33.53 -17.64
C TYR A 242 33.25 32.68 -17.06
N MET A 243 32.05 33.25 -16.85
CA MET A 243 30.90 32.55 -16.28
C MET A 243 30.08 31.76 -17.31
N ILE A 244 29.91 32.29 -18.54
CA ILE A 244 29.06 31.68 -19.58
C ILE A 244 29.81 30.60 -20.36
N THR A 245 31.11 30.77 -20.63
CA THR A 245 31.88 29.82 -21.45
C THR A 245 31.88 28.39 -20.85
N PRO A 246 32.12 28.19 -19.54
CA PRO A 246 31.99 26.87 -18.91
C PRO A 246 30.60 26.26 -19.06
N ILE A 247 29.53 27.07 -18.99
CA ILE A 247 28.14 26.62 -19.17
C ILE A 247 27.95 26.08 -20.59
N ILE A 248 28.44 26.80 -21.60
CA ILE A 248 28.38 26.37 -23.00
C ILE A 248 29.18 25.07 -23.20
N ILE A 249 30.40 25.01 -22.66
CA ILE A 249 31.25 23.80 -22.72
C ILE A 249 30.51 22.60 -22.11
N MET A 250 29.90 22.77 -20.94
CA MET A 250 29.13 21.72 -20.27
C MET A 250 27.90 21.28 -21.09
N LEU A 251 27.16 22.22 -21.71
CA LEU A 251 26.04 21.89 -22.58
C LEU A 251 26.48 21.16 -23.85
N LEU A 252 27.60 21.54 -24.46
CA LEU A 252 28.20 20.83 -25.59
C LEU A 252 28.63 19.43 -25.19
N ILE A 253 29.36 19.29 -24.08
CA ILE A 253 29.71 18.00 -23.47
C ILE A 253 28.47 17.14 -23.29
N SER A 254 27.35 17.69 -22.80
CA SER A 254 26.11 16.92 -22.63
C SER A 254 25.54 16.31 -23.91
N LYS A 255 25.83 16.90 -25.09
CA LYS A 255 25.39 16.40 -26.40
C LYS A 255 26.33 15.32 -26.94
N PHE A 256 27.63 15.46 -26.73
CA PHE A 256 28.66 14.60 -27.36
C PHE A 256 29.14 13.45 -26.47
N LEU A 257 29.17 13.62 -25.14
CA LEU A 257 29.62 12.58 -24.22
C LEU A 257 28.52 11.55 -23.97
N LYS A 258 28.55 10.45 -24.74
CA LYS A 258 28.05 9.14 -24.27
C LYS A 258 29.04 8.62 -23.24
N ILE A 259 28.96 9.09 -21.99
CA ILE A 259 29.68 8.44 -20.90
C ILE A 259 29.14 7.01 -20.82
N LYS A 260 29.91 6.03 -21.28
CA LYS A 260 29.66 4.61 -21.00
C LYS A 260 29.65 4.48 -19.48
N SER A 261 28.47 4.42 -18.88
CA SER A 261 28.34 3.98 -17.50
C SER A 261 28.88 2.56 -17.47
N TYR A 262 29.95 2.33 -16.71
CA TYR A 262 30.36 0.99 -16.35
C TYR A 262 29.16 0.37 -15.64
N SER A 263 28.41 -0.47 -16.37
CA SER A 263 27.18 -1.10 -15.89
C SER A 263 27.59 -2.19 -14.91
N LYS A 264 28.00 -1.81 -13.71
CA LYS A 264 27.87 -2.74 -12.61
C LYS A 264 26.36 -2.82 -12.40
N LYS A 265 25.73 -3.89 -12.90
CA LYS A 265 24.38 -4.33 -12.50
C LYS A 265 24.40 -4.55 -11.00
N VAL A 266 24.47 -3.47 -10.22
CA VAL A 266 24.03 -3.49 -8.85
C VAL A 266 22.53 -3.48 -9.02
N HIS A 267 21.88 -4.59 -8.70
CA HIS A 267 20.45 -4.59 -8.44
C HIS A 267 20.24 -3.66 -7.24
N ILE A 268 20.19 -2.35 -7.50
CA ILE A 268 19.77 -1.36 -6.52
C ILE A 268 18.28 -1.62 -6.40
N GLU A 269 17.88 -2.30 -5.32
CA GLU A 269 16.49 -2.40 -4.90
C GLU A 269 15.98 -0.97 -4.76
N THR A 270 15.33 -0.45 -5.80
CA THR A 270 14.63 0.84 -5.76
C THR A 270 13.55 0.69 -4.71
N GLU A 271 13.77 1.23 -3.50
CA GLU A 271 12.71 1.40 -2.51
C GLU A 271 11.75 2.44 -3.07
N ASP A 272 10.78 1.97 -3.83
CA ASP A 272 9.70 2.83 -4.32
C ASP A 272 8.78 3.11 -3.14
N TYR A 273 8.98 4.26 -2.49
CA TYR A 273 8.21 4.65 -1.30
C TYR A 273 6.71 4.78 -1.58
N PHE A 274 6.31 4.81 -2.87
CA PHE A 274 4.92 4.77 -3.28
C PHE A 274 4.30 3.36 -3.17
N ASN A 275 5.11 2.29 -3.26
CA ASN A 275 4.67 0.91 -3.12
C ASN A 275 4.33 0.54 -1.67
N LEU A 276 4.65 1.42 -0.72
CA LEU A 276 4.27 1.32 0.70
C LEU A 276 2.88 1.91 0.98
N PHE A 277 2.16 2.41 -0.01
CA PHE A 277 0.78 2.86 0.19
C PHE A 277 -0.20 1.72 -0.03
N PRO A 278 -1.26 1.62 0.80
CA PRO A 278 -2.34 0.66 0.55
C PRO A 278 -2.89 0.88 -0.85
N ASN A 279 -3.06 -0.22 -1.61
CA ASN A 279 -3.26 -0.13 -3.06
C ASN A 279 -4.72 0.08 -3.48
N GLN A 280 -5.50 0.74 -2.64
CA GLN A 280 -6.88 1.12 -2.91
C GLN A 280 -6.99 2.56 -3.44
N ASP A 281 -8.24 2.96 -3.70
CA ASP A 281 -8.68 4.29 -4.13
C ASP A 281 -7.90 5.43 -3.44
N ASN A 282 -7.79 6.57 -4.12
CA ASN A 282 -7.10 7.77 -3.64
C ASN A 282 -7.57 8.20 -2.23
N LYS A 283 -8.81 7.86 -1.84
CA LYS A 283 -9.37 8.09 -0.50
C LYS A 283 -8.66 7.32 0.60
N GLU A 284 -8.40 6.02 0.43
CA GLU A 284 -7.73 5.23 1.47
C GLU A 284 -6.25 5.58 1.58
N LYS A 285 -5.59 5.84 0.44
CA LYS A 285 -4.23 6.39 0.42
C LYS A 285 -4.16 7.70 1.20
N LEU A 286 -5.17 8.56 1.01
CA LEU A 286 -5.27 9.80 1.75
C LEU A 286 -5.50 9.57 3.25
N GLU A 287 -6.37 8.64 3.63
CA GLU A 287 -6.62 8.31 5.04
C GLU A 287 -5.37 7.75 5.74
N PHE A 288 -4.64 6.85 5.08
CA PHE A 288 -3.36 6.34 5.56
C PHE A 288 -2.35 7.48 5.80
N LEU A 289 -2.23 8.39 4.82
CA LEU A 289 -1.35 9.55 4.95
C LEU A 289 -1.80 10.48 6.07
N ARG A 290 -3.11 10.76 6.20
CA ARG A 290 -3.66 11.55 7.31
C ARG A 290 -3.29 10.94 8.67
N LYS A 291 -3.47 9.63 8.83
CA LYS A 291 -3.07 8.90 10.05
C LYS A 291 -1.57 9.05 10.32
N TYR A 292 -0.73 8.84 9.31
CA TYR A 292 0.73 9.01 9.44
C TYR A 292 1.16 10.43 9.82
N PHE A 293 0.58 11.43 9.17
CA PHE A 293 0.96 12.82 9.37
C PHE A 293 0.40 13.39 10.69
N LEU A 294 -0.70 12.84 11.21
CA LEU A 294 -1.21 13.13 12.57
C LEU A 294 -0.44 12.40 13.67
N ASP A 295 0.43 11.45 13.33
CA ASP A 295 1.09 10.54 14.28
C ASP A 295 0.07 9.72 15.10
N LYS A 296 -1.15 9.54 14.57
CA LYS A 296 -2.17 8.66 15.11
C LYS A 296 -1.87 7.22 14.68
N ASP A 297 -2.06 6.27 15.59
CA ASP A 297 -1.85 4.84 15.33
C ASP A 297 -0.45 4.49 14.83
N LYS A 298 0.58 5.14 15.39
CA LYS A 298 1.99 4.93 15.03
C LYS A 298 2.39 3.44 15.01
N SER A 299 1.89 2.65 15.98
CA SER A 299 2.12 1.20 16.01
C SER A 299 1.57 0.49 14.77
N TYR A 300 0.36 0.81 14.34
CA TYR A 300 -0.23 0.25 13.11
C TYR A 300 0.63 0.59 11.90
N ILE A 301 1.01 1.86 11.75
CA ILE A 301 1.76 2.32 10.57
C ILE A 301 3.16 1.70 10.53
N ASP A 302 3.87 1.68 11.67
CA ASP A 302 5.20 1.08 11.74
C ASP A 302 5.16 -0.42 11.40
N ASN A 303 4.16 -1.16 11.90
CA ASN A 303 4.00 -2.57 11.56
C ASN A 303 3.59 -2.77 10.09
N TYR A 304 2.68 -1.96 9.57
CA TYR A 304 2.27 -1.99 8.16
C TYR A 304 3.46 -1.77 7.22
N LEU A 305 4.28 -0.76 7.50
CA LEU A 305 5.48 -0.47 6.73
C LEU A 305 6.52 -1.60 6.86
N LYS A 306 6.63 -2.20 8.06
CA LYS A 306 7.56 -3.31 8.31
C LYS A 306 7.18 -4.54 7.51
N ILE A 307 5.91 -4.95 7.55
CA ILE A 307 5.49 -6.15 6.81
C ILE A 307 5.59 -5.90 5.31
N ASN A 308 5.16 -4.74 4.80
CA ASN A 308 5.09 -4.46 3.37
C ASN A 308 6.38 -3.85 2.79
N GLN A 309 7.48 -3.83 3.55
CA GLN A 309 8.75 -3.32 3.04
C GLN A 309 9.26 -4.18 1.88
N LYS A 310 9.71 -3.52 0.80
CA LYS A 310 10.26 -4.16 -0.41
C LYS A 310 9.25 -5.05 -1.15
N ILE A 311 7.96 -4.85 -0.93
CA ILE A 311 6.89 -5.57 -1.61
C ILE A 311 6.11 -4.57 -2.46
N THR A 312 5.83 -4.95 -3.70
CA THR A 312 4.93 -4.21 -4.57
C THR A 312 3.56 -4.83 -4.45
N ILE A 313 2.58 -4.06 -3.96
CA ILE A 313 1.19 -4.52 -3.93
C ILE A 313 0.63 -4.40 -5.35
N ILE A 314 0.19 -5.52 -5.94
CA ILE A 314 -0.42 -5.58 -7.27
C ILE A 314 -1.93 -5.29 -7.16
N ARG A 315 -2.61 -5.99 -6.27
CA ARG A 315 -4.08 -5.90 -6.12
C ARG A 315 -4.51 -6.18 -4.68
N ASP A 316 -5.54 -5.48 -4.23
CA ASP A 316 -6.17 -5.71 -2.93
C ASP A 316 -7.44 -6.57 -3.12
N PHE A 317 -7.58 -7.61 -2.29
CA PHE A 317 -8.72 -8.54 -2.26
C PHE A 317 -9.49 -8.46 -0.93
N SER A 318 -9.25 -7.43 -0.13
CA SER A 318 -9.79 -7.33 1.22
C SER A 318 -11.29 -7.08 1.22
N ALA A 319 -12.04 -8.08 1.67
CA ALA A 319 -13.49 -8.06 1.72
C ALA A 319 -13.98 -7.82 3.16
N GLY A 320 -13.78 -6.62 3.70
CA GLY A 320 -14.51 -6.15 4.88
C GLY A 320 -14.37 -6.94 6.19
N SER A 321 -13.44 -7.89 6.25
CA SER A 321 -13.06 -8.63 7.46
C SER A 321 -11.88 -7.94 8.13
N ASN A 322 -11.58 -8.30 9.38
CA ASN A 322 -10.47 -7.73 10.14
C ASN A 322 -9.08 -8.14 9.59
N ALA A 323 -9.04 -9.15 8.71
CA ALA A 323 -7.84 -9.58 8.00
C ALA A 323 -7.83 -9.03 6.58
N THR A 324 -6.69 -8.50 6.17
CA THR A 324 -6.47 -7.88 4.85
C THR A 324 -5.73 -8.86 3.95
N THR A 325 -6.22 -9.08 2.72
CA THR A 325 -5.62 -9.99 1.73
C THR A 325 -5.18 -9.20 0.50
N MET A 326 -3.92 -9.32 0.12
CA MET A 326 -3.30 -8.56 -0.98
C MET A 326 -2.52 -9.49 -1.89
N LEU A 327 -2.60 -9.28 -3.20
CA LEU A 327 -1.68 -9.86 -4.17
C LEU A 327 -0.44 -8.97 -4.26
N CYS A 328 0.72 -9.57 -4.06
CA CYS A 328 1.99 -8.92 -3.82
C CYS A 328 3.07 -9.49 -4.73
N MET A 329 4.11 -8.69 -5.00
CA MET A 329 5.31 -9.11 -5.72
C MET A 329 6.57 -8.72 -4.95
N LYS A 330 7.52 -9.65 -4.84
CA LYS A 330 8.84 -9.43 -4.25
C LYS A 330 9.90 -10.12 -5.10
N LYS A 331 10.81 -9.35 -5.71
CA LYS A 331 11.94 -9.89 -6.52
C LYS A 331 11.48 -10.94 -7.53
N ASP A 332 10.48 -10.61 -8.32
CA ASP A 332 9.86 -11.46 -9.36
C ASP A 332 9.00 -12.64 -8.87
N GLU A 333 8.88 -12.84 -7.56
CA GLU A 333 7.93 -13.81 -6.97
C GLU A 333 6.59 -13.14 -6.66
N ILE A 334 5.50 -13.66 -7.22
CA ILE A 334 4.13 -13.22 -6.95
C ILE A 334 3.51 -14.13 -5.87
N PHE A 335 2.83 -13.54 -4.90
CA PHE A 335 2.20 -14.27 -3.79
C PHE A 335 0.99 -13.51 -3.24
N TYR A 336 0.05 -14.23 -2.64
CA TYR A 336 -1.03 -13.64 -1.85
C TYR A 336 -0.57 -13.49 -0.40
N ARG A 337 -0.59 -12.26 0.12
CA ARG A 337 -0.36 -11.98 1.53
C ARG A 337 -1.68 -11.79 2.26
N LYS A 338 -1.87 -12.49 3.36
CA LYS A 338 -2.94 -12.21 4.32
C LYS A 338 -2.36 -11.77 5.65
N TYR A 339 -2.83 -10.66 6.21
CA TYR A 339 -2.36 -10.15 7.51
C TYR A 339 -3.49 -9.58 8.37
N SER A 340 -3.26 -9.53 9.68
CA SER A 340 -4.18 -8.97 10.67
C SER A 340 -3.41 -8.27 11.79
N PHE A 341 -3.94 -7.13 12.24
CA PHE A 341 -3.41 -6.37 13.39
C PHE A 341 -4.29 -6.50 14.65
N GLU A 342 -5.55 -6.93 14.50
CA GLU A 342 -6.51 -7.06 15.61
C GLU A 342 -6.73 -8.54 15.95
N ASP A 343 -7.15 -9.34 14.97
CA ASP A 343 -7.42 -10.77 15.12
C ASP A 343 -6.15 -11.62 14.89
N ILE A 344 -5.08 -11.34 15.62
CA ILE A 344 -3.75 -11.97 15.46
C ILE A 344 -3.83 -13.48 15.73
N GLU A 345 -4.40 -13.86 16.87
CA GLU A 345 -4.49 -15.27 17.29
C GLU A 345 -5.36 -16.08 16.33
N LYS A 346 -6.50 -15.54 15.92
CA LYS A 346 -7.41 -16.18 14.96
C LYS A 346 -6.73 -16.45 13.62
N LEU A 347 -5.96 -15.47 13.11
CA LEU A 347 -5.21 -15.66 11.85
C LEU A 347 -4.09 -16.68 12.00
N TYR A 348 -3.46 -16.75 13.17
CA TYR A 348 -2.42 -17.74 13.45
C TYR A 348 -2.99 -19.15 13.56
N GLU A 349 -4.12 -19.34 14.24
CA GLU A 349 -4.84 -20.62 14.29
C GLU A 349 -5.20 -21.13 12.88
N GLN A 350 -5.62 -20.22 12.00
CA GLN A 350 -5.86 -20.52 10.59
C GLN A 350 -4.59 -21.00 9.87
N VAL A 351 -3.44 -20.37 10.10
CA VAL A 351 -2.15 -20.79 9.52
C VAL A 351 -1.74 -22.17 10.02
N GLU A 352 -1.87 -22.43 11.31
CA GLU A 352 -1.54 -23.74 11.90
C GLU A 352 -2.48 -24.84 11.38
N TRP A 353 -3.77 -24.53 11.25
CA TRP A 353 -4.75 -25.45 10.64
C TRP A 353 -4.38 -25.81 9.20
N ILE A 354 -3.94 -24.84 8.39
CA ILE A 354 -3.51 -25.08 7.01
C ILE A 354 -2.29 -26.01 6.99
N ILE A 355 -1.29 -25.74 7.83
CA ILE A 355 -0.05 -26.53 7.86
C ILE A 355 -0.31 -27.95 8.34
N GLU A 356 -1.14 -28.12 9.37
CA GLU A 356 -1.48 -29.44 9.91
C GLU A 356 -2.23 -30.28 8.88
N ASN A 357 -3.29 -29.74 8.27
CA ASN A 357 -4.12 -30.50 7.33
C ASN A 357 -3.46 -30.69 5.95
N LYS A 358 -2.51 -29.83 5.57
CA LYS A 358 -1.70 -30.05 4.36
C LYS A 358 -0.80 -31.27 4.51
N LYS A 359 -0.24 -31.52 5.70
CA LYS A 359 0.51 -32.77 6.00
C LYS A 359 -0.37 -34.02 5.85
N ARG A 360 -1.68 -33.88 6.11
CA ARG A 360 -2.68 -34.94 5.92
C ARG A 360 -3.13 -35.10 4.46
N LYS A 361 -2.48 -34.42 3.51
CA LYS A 361 -2.80 -34.43 2.07
C LYS A 361 -4.17 -33.85 1.74
N LEU A 362 -4.63 -32.86 2.51
CA LEU A 362 -5.76 -32.01 2.09
C LEU A 362 -5.26 -30.96 1.09
N PRO A 363 -5.94 -30.76 -0.07
CA PRO A 363 -5.55 -29.76 -1.07
C PRO A 363 -5.65 -28.33 -0.53
N LEU A 364 -4.52 -27.76 -0.13
CA LEU A 364 -4.41 -26.50 0.61
C LEU A 364 -3.29 -25.61 0.05
N PRO A 365 -3.39 -24.27 0.19
CA PRO A 365 -2.40 -23.34 -0.34
C PRO A 365 -1.01 -23.62 0.25
N GLU A 366 0.02 -23.35 -0.55
CA GLU A 366 1.41 -23.41 -0.08
C GLU A 366 1.78 -22.11 0.63
N ILE A 367 2.04 -22.21 1.94
CA ILE A 367 2.52 -21.10 2.74
C ILE A 367 4.04 -21.01 2.59
N ILE A 368 4.51 -19.96 1.93
CA ILE A 368 5.94 -19.73 1.67
C ILE A 368 6.59 -18.95 2.81
N ARG A 369 5.83 -18.04 3.44
CA ARG A 369 6.31 -17.20 4.54
C ARG A 369 5.21 -17.02 5.56
N LYS A 370 5.58 -16.95 6.84
CA LYS A 370 4.67 -16.59 7.94
C LYS A 370 5.43 -15.90 9.05
N GLU A 371 4.76 -15.00 9.76
CA GLU A 371 5.30 -14.36 10.96
C GLU A 371 4.14 -14.10 11.94
N LYS A 372 4.37 -14.40 13.21
CA LYS A 372 3.49 -14.05 14.32
C LYS A 372 4.26 -13.20 15.32
N THR A 373 3.70 -12.07 15.70
CA THR A 373 4.16 -11.22 16.79
C THR A 373 2.98 -10.82 17.66
N ASN A 374 3.24 -10.18 18.80
CA ASN A 374 2.17 -9.64 19.66
C ASN A 374 1.39 -8.48 19.01
N LYS A 375 1.83 -7.97 17.85
CA LYS A 375 1.23 -6.81 17.18
C LYS A 375 0.64 -7.10 15.80
N TYR A 376 1.04 -8.21 15.18
CA TYR A 376 0.52 -8.63 13.88
C TYR A 376 0.77 -10.12 13.64
N CYS A 377 -0.06 -10.71 12.80
CA CYS A 377 0.23 -11.97 12.12
C CYS A 377 0.10 -11.77 10.61
N TYR A 378 0.99 -12.37 9.83
CA TYR A 378 0.80 -12.51 8.39
C TYR A 378 1.30 -13.85 7.88
N TYR A 379 0.79 -14.25 6.72
CA TYR A 379 1.35 -15.33 5.93
C TYR A 379 1.21 -15.05 4.43
N ASP A 380 2.15 -15.59 3.66
CA ASP A 380 2.25 -15.47 2.21
C ASP A 380 1.95 -16.84 1.57
N MET A 381 0.98 -16.87 0.67
CA MET A 381 0.59 -18.04 -0.11
C MET A 381 1.12 -17.92 -1.54
N LEU A 382 1.62 -19.03 -2.10
CA LEU A 382 2.07 -19.08 -3.50
C LEU A 382 0.96 -18.65 -4.46
N TYR A 383 1.27 -17.73 -5.37
CA TYR A 383 0.37 -17.37 -6.46
C TYR A 383 0.52 -18.37 -7.61
N LYS A 384 -0.60 -18.91 -8.08
CA LYS A 384 -0.67 -19.78 -9.25
C LYS A 384 -1.43 -19.06 -10.38
N PRO A 385 -0.80 -18.79 -11.54
CA PRO A 385 -1.46 -18.06 -12.64
C PRO A 385 -2.68 -18.76 -13.24
N SER A 386 -2.72 -20.10 -13.22
CA SER A 386 -3.81 -20.92 -13.75
C SER A 386 -4.96 -21.14 -12.77
N SER A 387 -4.96 -20.44 -11.63
CA SER A 387 -5.94 -20.62 -10.57
C SER A 387 -7.04 -19.55 -10.59
N ILE A 388 -8.30 -19.99 -10.62
CA ILE A 388 -9.49 -19.14 -10.60
C ILE A 388 -10.46 -19.55 -9.48
N PRO A 389 -11.26 -18.62 -8.90
CA PRO A 389 -12.29 -18.98 -7.94
C PRO A 389 -13.34 -19.93 -8.55
N LEU A 390 -13.88 -20.86 -7.76
CA LEU A 390 -14.90 -21.80 -8.24
C LEU A 390 -16.15 -21.08 -8.78
N PHE A 391 -16.49 -19.89 -8.27
CA PHE A 391 -17.55 -19.06 -8.84
C PHE A 391 -17.32 -18.76 -10.33
N GLU A 392 -16.09 -18.41 -10.72
CA GLU A 392 -15.75 -18.17 -12.13
C GLU A 392 -15.72 -19.49 -12.91
N TYR A 393 -15.15 -20.54 -12.31
CA TYR A 393 -15.08 -21.87 -12.92
C TYR A 393 -16.46 -22.41 -13.31
N ILE A 394 -17.45 -22.35 -12.40
CA ILE A 394 -18.86 -22.78 -12.64
C ILE A 394 -19.46 -22.13 -13.90
N HIS A 395 -19.03 -20.92 -14.25
CA HIS A 395 -19.57 -20.17 -15.38
C HIS A 395 -18.68 -20.23 -16.63
N SER A 396 -17.51 -20.86 -16.55
CA SER A 396 -16.56 -20.98 -17.66
C SER A 396 -16.31 -22.41 -18.13
N THR A 397 -16.76 -23.43 -17.39
CA THR A 397 -16.53 -24.84 -17.72
C THR A 397 -17.85 -25.63 -17.81
N PRO A 398 -17.83 -26.81 -18.47
CA PRO A 398 -18.99 -27.69 -18.48
C PRO A 398 -19.47 -28.07 -17.08
N PHE A 399 -20.77 -28.31 -16.98
CA PHE A 399 -21.43 -28.65 -15.72
C PHE A 399 -20.85 -29.93 -15.09
N GLU A 400 -20.58 -30.94 -15.91
CA GLU A 400 -20.10 -32.27 -15.49
C GLU A 400 -18.74 -32.17 -14.80
N GLU A 401 -17.81 -31.38 -15.36
CA GLU A 401 -16.49 -31.15 -14.78
C GLU A 401 -16.58 -30.39 -13.45
N THR A 402 -17.47 -29.38 -13.40
CA THR A 402 -17.74 -28.63 -12.17
C THR A 402 -18.30 -29.52 -11.06
N TRP A 403 -19.24 -30.41 -11.40
CA TRP A 403 -19.78 -31.36 -10.45
C TRP A 403 -18.72 -32.37 -9.98
N GLU A 404 -17.93 -32.95 -10.89
CA GLU A 404 -16.83 -33.86 -10.53
C GLU A 404 -15.86 -33.20 -9.54
N MET A 405 -15.56 -31.91 -9.74
CA MET A 405 -14.72 -31.12 -8.84
C MET A 405 -15.32 -31.02 -7.44
N ILE A 406 -16.58 -30.59 -7.33
CA ILE A 406 -17.29 -30.45 -6.04
C ILE A 406 -17.41 -31.81 -5.34
N GLU A 407 -17.73 -32.86 -6.08
CA GLU A 407 -17.83 -34.21 -5.55
C GLU A 407 -16.48 -34.70 -5.01
N ASN A 408 -15.38 -34.44 -5.72
CA ASN A 408 -14.04 -34.77 -5.28
C ASN A 408 -13.66 -33.99 -4.00
N ILE A 409 -13.95 -32.69 -3.93
CA ILE A 409 -13.73 -31.87 -2.72
C ILE A 409 -14.45 -32.48 -1.52
N LEU A 410 -15.74 -32.80 -1.66
CA LEU A 410 -16.55 -33.38 -0.59
C LEU A 410 -16.02 -34.74 -0.13
N LYS A 411 -15.66 -35.62 -1.08
CA LYS A 411 -15.03 -36.92 -0.76
C LYS A 411 -13.71 -36.71 -0.01
N LYS A 412 -12.87 -35.77 -0.45
CA LYS A 412 -11.57 -35.54 0.16
C LYS A 412 -11.67 -35.00 1.58
N LEU A 413 -12.63 -34.11 1.84
CA LEU A 413 -12.92 -33.61 3.19
C LEU A 413 -13.40 -34.73 4.12
N GLU A 414 -14.24 -35.63 3.62
CA GLU A 414 -14.66 -36.80 4.39
C GLU A 414 -13.53 -37.77 4.69
N GLU A 415 -12.67 -38.06 3.71
CA GLU A 415 -11.54 -38.97 3.89
C GLU A 415 -10.52 -38.41 4.91
N VAL A 416 -10.18 -37.14 4.77
CA VAL A 416 -9.03 -36.54 5.44
C VAL A 416 -9.41 -35.76 6.68
N LEU A 417 -10.49 -34.98 6.65
CA LEU A 417 -10.79 -33.98 7.66
C LEU A 417 -11.83 -34.48 8.67
N TYR A 418 -12.97 -34.96 8.19
CA TYR A 418 -14.10 -35.36 9.04
C TYR A 418 -13.89 -36.66 9.80
N THR A 419 -12.77 -37.35 9.60
CA THR A 419 -12.35 -38.55 10.34
C THR A 419 -11.53 -38.22 11.60
N ASN A 420 -11.13 -36.96 11.80
CA ASN A 420 -10.30 -36.56 12.93
C ASN A 420 -11.10 -35.99 14.09
N LYS A 421 -10.60 -36.25 15.31
CA LYS A 421 -11.18 -35.77 16.59
C LYS A 421 -12.68 -36.04 16.71
N LEU A 422 -13.10 -37.22 16.22
CA LEU A 422 -14.48 -37.66 16.24
C LEU A 422 -15.02 -37.69 17.67
N ARG A 423 -16.10 -36.97 17.90
CA ARG A 423 -16.88 -37.04 19.15
C ARG A 423 -18.34 -36.77 18.87
N LYS A 424 -19.23 -37.28 19.73
CA LYS A 424 -20.65 -36.92 19.66
C LYS A 424 -20.83 -35.46 20.05
N ALA A 425 -21.82 -34.80 19.46
CA ALA A 425 -22.19 -33.46 19.86
C ALA A 425 -22.60 -33.43 21.34
N ASP A 426 -22.05 -32.48 22.09
CA ASP A 426 -22.38 -32.28 23.49
C ASP A 426 -23.45 -31.21 23.68
N ALA A 427 -24.27 -31.39 24.71
CA ALA A 427 -25.42 -30.53 24.96
C ALA A 427 -25.02 -29.07 25.21
N GLU A 428 -23.88 -28.86 25.87
CA GLU A 428 -23.38 -27.52 26.20
C GLU A 428 -23.01 -26.74 24.92
N SER A 429 -22.22 -27.35 24.02
CA SER A 429 -21.80 -26.74 22.76
C SER A 429 -22.97 -26.48 21.83
N ILE A 430 -23.94 -27.40 21.73
CA ILE A 430 -25.17 -27.18 20.94
C ILE A 430 -25.96 -25.99 21.51
N ASN A 431 -26.19 -25.96 22.83
CA ASN A 431 -26.95 -24.90 23.46
C ASN A 431 -26.27 -23.54 23.29
N LYS A 432 -24.96 -23.48 23.48
CA LYS A 432 -24.14 -22.27 23.27
C LYS A 432 -24.17 -21.82 21.81
N TYR A 433 -24.12 -22.77 20.87
CA TYR A 433 -24.25 -22.49 19.44
C TYR A 433 -25.61 -21.88 19.11
N ILE A 434 -26.70 -22.45 19.61
CA ILE A 434 -28.06 -21.93 19.40
C ILE A 434 -28.23 -20.54 20.03
N ASP A 435 -27.80 -20.37 21.27
CA ASP A 435 -27.93 -19.08 21.97
C ASP A 435 -27.19 -17.97 21.21
N LEU A 436 -25.91 -18.20 20.84
CA LEU A 436 -25.07 -17.19 20.20
C LEU A 436 -25.38 -16.97 18.71
N LYS A 437 -25.77 -18.01 17.97
CA LYS A 437 -25.91 -17.94 16.51
C LYS A 437 -27.36 -17.82 16.05
N VAL A 438 -28.33 -18.17 16.88
CA VAL A 438 -29.76 -18.07 16.57
C VAL A 438 -30.39 -16.98 17.43
N ARG A 439 -30.50 -17.19 18.75
CA ARG A 439 -31.25 -16.28 19.64
C ARG A 439 -30.70 -14.85 19.60
N ASP A 440 -29.40 -14.69 19.80
CA ASP A 440 -28.76 -13.36 19.84
C ASP A 440 -28.81 -12.65 18.47
N ASN A 441 -28.78 -13.40 17.37
CA ASN A 441 -28.87 -12.83 16.03
C ASN A 441 -30.30 -12.44 15.65
N ILE A 442 -31.29 -13.25 16.07
CA ILE A 442 -32.71 -12.90 15.96
C ILE A 442 -33.01 -11.63 16.75
N ALA A 443 -32.52 -11.51 18.00
CA ALA A 443 -32.69 -10.29 18.79
C ALA A 443 -32.17 -9.05 18.05
N LYS A 444 -30.95 -9.13 17.48
CA LYS A 444 -30.36 -8.04 16.66
C LYS A 444 -31.16 -7.71 15.40
N ILE A 445 -31.84 -8.70 14.80
CA ILE A 445 -32.75 -8.49 13.68
C ILE A 445 -33.97 -7.67 14.12
N TYR A 446 -34.60 -8.03 15.25
CA TYR A 446 -35.76 -7.31 15.79
C TYR A 446 -35.40 -5.90 16.28
N ASP A 447 -34.20 -5.70 16.82
CA ASP A 447 -33.70 -4.40 17.27
C ASP A 447 -33.32 -3.46 16.11
N SER A 448 -33.20 -4.00 14.89
CA SER A 448 -32.79 -3.23 13.72
C SER A 448 -33.85 -2.21 13.31
N LYS A 449 -33.45 -0.93 13.26
CA LYS A 449 -34.29 0.16 12.73
C LYS A 449 -34.74 -0.07 11.28
N ILE A 450 -33.94 -0.81 10.50
CA ILE A 450 -34.20 -1.07 9.08
C ILE A 450 -35.32 -2.11 8.92
N LEU A 451 -35.27 -3.19 9.70
CA LEU A 451 -36.21 -4.30 9.60
C LEU A 451 -37.48 -4.11 10.43
N LYS A 452 -37.46 -3.23 11.44
CA LYS A 452 -38.60 -3.01 12.35
C LYS A 452 -39.91 -2.64 11.65
N LYS A 453 -39.87 -2.01 10.48
CA LYS A 453 -41.08 -1.71 9.68
C LYS A 453 -41.62 -2.95 8.98
N LEU A 454 -40.74 -3.79 8.43
CA LEU A 454 -41.08 -5.01 7.71
C LEU A 454 -41.58 -6.11 8.65
N LEU A 455 -41.01 -6.22 9.84
CA LEU A 455 -41.37 -7.22 10.85
C LEU A 455 -42.78 -7.03 11.44
N ARG A 456 -43.50 -5.93 11.10
CA ARG A 456 -44.88 -5.71 11.52
C ARG A 456 -45.91 -6.48 10.67
N TYR A 457 -45.51 -6.88 9.47
CA TYR A 457 -46.37 -7.62 8.56
C TYR A 457 -46.20 -9.12 8.80
N ASP A 458 -47.28 -9.89 8.69
CA ASP A 458 -47.21 -11.35 8.76
C ASP A 458 -46.58 -11.97 7.50
N GLU A 459 -46.61 -11.24 6.38
CA GLU A 459 -46.06 -11.65 5.10
C GLU A 459 -45.21 -10.56 4.46
N VAL A 460 -44.18 -10.99 3.73
CA VAL A 460 -43.27 -10.15 2.95
C VAL A 460 -43.30 -10.63 1.51
N ILE A 461 -43.44 -9.69 0.57
CA ILE A 461 -43.44 -9.98 -0.86
C ILE A 461 -42.02 -9.76 -1.38
N ILE A 462 -41.36 -10.81 -1.85
CA ILE A 462 -39.99 -10.77 -2.36
C ILE A 462 -40.04 -11.07 -3.86
N ASN A 463 -39.62 -10.11 -4.70
CA ASN A 463 -39.64 -10.22 -6.16
C ASN A 463 -40.98 -10.73 -6.72
N GLY A 464 -42.09 -10.20 -6.18
CA GLY A 464 -43.45 -10.54 -6.58
C GLY A 464 -44.05 -11.82 -5.97
N LYS A 465 -43.31 -12.59 -5.16
CA LYS A 465 -43.82 -13.79 -4.48
C LYS A 465 -44.03 -13.53 -2.99
N SER A 466 -45.19 -13.94 -2.45
CA SER A 466 -45.48 -13.83 -1.01
C SER A 466 -44.79 -14.93 -0.19
N TYR A 467 -44.22 -14.52 0.94
CA TYR A 467 -43.58 -15.39 1.92
C TYR A 467 -44.07 -15.06 3.33
N LYS A 468 -44.16 -16.07 4.21
CA LYS A 468 -44.36 -15.82 5.64
C LYS A 468 -43.16 -15.08 6.22
N ASN A 469 -43.41 -14.17 7.15
CA ASN A 469 -42.35 -13.38 7.77
C ASN A 469 -41.61 -14.16 8.87
N LEU A 470 -40.51 -13.63 9.39
CA LEU A 470 -39.65 -14.29 10.39
C LEU A 470 -40.40 -14.76 11.64
N SER A 471 -41.45 -14.03 12.06
CA SER A 471 -42.29 -14.37 13.21
C SER A 471 -42.90 -15.78 13.10
N TYR A 472 -43.34 -16.18 11.91
CA TYR A 472 -43.90 -17.50 11.63
C TYR A 472 -42.89 -18.63 11.89
N TYR A 473 -41.63 -18.39 11.55
CA TYR A 473 -40.59 -19.42 11.62
C TYR A 473 -39.96 -19.58 13.01
N LEU A 474 -40.27 -18.71 13.97
CA LEU A 474 -39.66 -18.75 15.31
C LEU A 474 -39.87 -20.09 16.03
N LYS A 475 -40.98 -20.79 15.79
CA LYS A 475 -41.25 -22.13 16.36
C LYS A 475 -40.18 -23.15 15.96
N TYR A 476 -39.70 -23.10 14.72
CA TYR A 476 -38.64 -23.98 14.19
C TYR A 476 -37.23 -23.52 14.58
N LEU A 477 -37.10 -22.30 15.09
CA LEU A 477 -35.85 -21.72 15.57
C LEU A 477 -35.75 -21.73 17.11
N SER A 478 -36.71 -22.38 17.77
CA SER A 478 -36.70 -22.54 19.21
C SER A 478 -35.56 -23.45 19.66
N LYS A 479 -35.05 -23.19 20.87
CA LYS A 479 -33.89 -23.90 21.41
C LYS A 479 -34.10 -25.40 21.48
N GLU A 480 -35.28 -25.83 21.95
CA GLU A 480 -35.65 -27.23 22.06
C GLU A 480 -35.74 -27.93 20.69
N TYR A 481 -36.36 -27.26 19.70
CA TYR A 481 -36.51 -27.81 18.37
C TYR A 481 -35.16 -28.00 17.68
N LEU A 482 -34.30 -26.98 17.74
CA LEU A 482 -32.95 -27.04 17.16
C LEU A 482 -32.05 -28.02 17.89
N TYR A 483 -32.14 -28.10 19.22
CA TYR A 483 -31.39 -29.10 20.00
C TYR A 483 -31.72 -30.52 19.53
N ASN A 484 -33.01 -30.82 19.33
CA ASN A 484 -33.44 -32.13 18.84
C ASN A 484 -32.96 -32.45 17.42
N ILE A 485 -32.68 -31.44 16.59
CA ILE A 485 -32.11 -31.64 15.26
C ILE A 485 -30.61 -31.89 15.33
N PHE A 486 -29.88 -31.21 16.21
CA PHE A 486 -28.41 -31.25 16.25
C PHE A 486 -27.81 -32.26 17.21
N LYS A 487 -28.59 -32.83 18.15
CA LYS A 487 -28.09 -33.74 19.20
C LYS A 487 -27.36 -34.99 18.67
N ASP A 488 -27.73 -35.44 17.48
CA ASP A 488 -27.17 -36.64 16.85
C ASP A 488 -26.01 -36.32 15.88
N ASP A 489 -25.61 -35.05 15.77
CA ASP A 489 -24.47 -34.65 14.96
C ASP A 489 -23.16 -35.24 15.52
N ILE A 490 -22.25 -35.55 14.60
CA ILE A 490 -20.89 -35.98 14.92
C ILE A 490 -19.96 -34.80 14.70
N TYR A 491 -19.20 -34.46 15.73
CA TYR A 491 -18.18 -33.41 15.67
C TYR A 491 -16.85 -33.99 15.20
N SER A 492 -16.15 -33.22 14.37
CA SER A 492 -14.86 -33.55 13.79
C SER A 492 -14.02 -32.27 13.61
N ASP A 493 -12.78 -32.40 13.12
CA ASP A 493 -12.15 -31.23 12.48
C ASP A 493 -13.02 -30.80 11.27
N ILE A 494 -13.17 -29.50 11.01
CA ILE A 494 -13.95 -28.93 9.89
C ILE A 494 -13.23 -27.74 9.26
N HIS A 495 -13.63 -27.37 8.04
CA HIS A 495 -13.14 -26.15 7.39
C HIS A 495 -13.79 -24.91 8.02
N GLY A 496 -15.09 -24.96 8.29
CA GLY A 496 -15.84 -23.94 9.03
C GLY A 496 -16.35 -22.75 8.21
N ASP A 497 -15.82 -22.55 7.00
CA ASP A 497 -16.30 -21.54 6.05
C ASP A 497 -16.17 -21.99 4.58
N LEU A 498 -16.60 -23.23 4.27
CA LEU A 498 -16.48 -23.82 2.94
C LEU A 498 -17.53 -23.26 1.95
N THR A 499 -17.36 -22.01 1.53
CA THR A 499 -18.18 -21.37 0.48
C THR A 499 -17.55 -21.59 -0.90
N ILE A 500 -18.31 -21.31 -1.96
CA ILE A 500 -17.80 -21.40 -3.34
C ILE A 500 -16.64 -20.43 -3.58
N GLU A 501 -16.63 -19.25 -2.95
CA GLU A 501 -15.53 -18.27 -3.05
C GLU A 501 -14.21 -18.76 -2.43
N ASN A 502 -14.30 -19.66 -1.44
CA ASN A 502 -13.15 -20.22 -0.73
C ASN A 502 -12.58 -21.48 -1.37
N ILE A 503 -13.08 -21.87 -2.54
CA ILE A 503 -12.57 -22.97 -3.35
C ILE A 503 -11.89 -22.37 -4.58
N ILE A 504 -10.60 -22.66 -4.75
CA ILE A 504 -9.81 -22.21 -5.89
C ILE A 504 -9.53 -23.39 -6.81
N CYS A 505 -9.92 -23.26 -8.08
CA CYS A 505 -9.77 -24.28 -9.11
C CYS A 505 -8.53 -24.00 -9.96
N ASN A 506 -7.78 -25.05 -10.31
CA ASN A 506 -6.65 -24.97 -11.21
C ASN A 506 -7.05 -25.46 -12.60
N LEU A 507 -6.85 -24.62 -13.61
CA LEU A 507 -7.12 -24.95 -15.01
C LEU A 507 -6.03 -25.86 -15.61
N ASN A 508 -4.86 -25.97 -14.98
CA ASN A 508 -3.79 -26.85 -15.42
C ASN A 508 -4.01 -28.29 -14.91
N THR A 509 -4.24 -29.22 -15.83
CA THR A 509 -4.53 -30.64 -15.53
C THR A 509 -3.34 -31.44 -15.01
N MET A 510 -2.11 -30.92 -15.14
CA MET A 510 -0.90 -31.58 -14.62
C MET A 510 -0.65 -31.34 -13.13
N GLU A 511 -1.38 -30.41 -12.52
CA GLU A 511 -1.27 -30.06 -11.11
C GLU A 511 -2.49 -30.52 -10.30
N GLU A 512 -2.44 -30.31 -8.99
CA GLU A 512 -3.59 -30.46 -8.11
C GLU A 512 -4.77 -29.61 -8.60
N LYS A 513 -5.90 -30.27 -8.89
CA LYS A 513 -7.09 -29.69 -9.56
C LYS A 513 -7.72 -28.53 -8.79
N TYR A 514 -7.57 -28.48 -7.48
CA TYR A 514 -8.13 -27.43 -6.62
C TYR A 514 -7.32 -27.30 -5.33
N TYR A 515 -7.55 -26.20 -4.62
CA TYR A 515 -7.21 -26.08 -3.20
C TYR A 515 -8.23 -25.20 -2.49
N ILE A 516 -8.43 -25.43 -1.19
CA ILE A 516 -9.37 -24.64 -0.38
C ILE A 516 -8.61 -23.62 0.46
N ILE A 517 -9.20 -22.44 0.62
CA ILE A 517 -8.62 -21.32 1.35
C ILE A 517 -9.57 -20.84 2.44
N ASP A 518 -9.03 -20.01 3.31
CA ASP A 518 -9.78 -19.34 4.38
C ASP A 518 -10.52 -20.23 5.40
N PRO A 519 -9.85 -21.24 6.00
CA PRO A 519 -10.47 -22.05 7.02
C PRO A 519 -10.72 -21.24 8.30
N ASN A 520 -11.85 -21.51 8.95
CA ASN A 520 -12.26 -20.93 10.21
C ASN A 520 -12.36 -22.03 11.27
N SER A 521 -11.22 -22.35 11.90
CA SER A 521 -11.05 -23.48 12.82
C SER A 521 -11.68 -23.29 14.21
N GLY A 522 -11.92 -22.05 14.65
CA GLY A 522 -12.46 -21.71 15.98
C GLY A 522 -13.98 -21.78 16.11
N ASN A 523 -14.64 -22.82 15.59
CA ASN A 523 -16.11 -22.92 15.72
C ASN A 523 -16.52 -23.51 17.06
N ILE A 524 -17.63 -22.98 17.60
CA ILE A 524 -18.27 -23.49 18.82
C ILE A 524 -18.93 -24.84 18.56
N ASN A 525 -19.47 -25.00 17.36
CA ASN A 525 -20.04 -26.25 16.86
C ASN A 525 -19.12 -26.76 15.75
N ASN A 526 -18.64 -27.99 15.88
CA ASN A 526 -17.69 -28.61 14.95
C ASN A 526 -18.32 -29.77 14.17
N SER A 527 -19.63 -29.69 13.92
CA SER A 527 -20.34 -30.64 13.07
C SER A 527 -19.87 -30.53 11.62
N ALA A 528 -19.49 -31.65 11.01
CA ALA A 528 -19.16 -31.71 9.57
C ALA A 528 -20.32 -31.22 8.68
N ASN A 529 -21.55 -31.26 9.20
CA ASN A 529 -22.74 -30.76 8.52
C ASN A 529 -22.66 -29.24 8.23
N LEU A 530 -21.83 -28.48 8.98
CA LEU A 530 -21.66 -27.04 8.78
C LEU A 530 -20.99 -26.70 7.45
N ASP A 531 -20.04 -27.51 6.98
CA ASP A 531 -19.35 -27.29 5.72
C ASP A 531 -20.29 -27.58 4.53
N TYR A 532 -21.06 -28.67 4.60
CA TYR A 532 -22.14 -28.94 3.65
C TYR A 532 -23.15 -27.79 3.60
N ALA A 533 -23.55 -27.28 4.77
CA ALA A 533 -24.45 -26.14 4.87
C ALA A 533 -23.85 -24.84 4.30
N LYS A 534 -22.52 -24.66 4.32
CA LYS A 534 -21.84 -23.52 3.69
C LYS A 534 -21.83 -23.61 2.16
N ILE A 535 -21.67 -24.81 1.62
CA ILE A 535 -21.85 -25.05 0.19
C ILE A 535 -23.31 -24.76 -0.20
N LEU A 536 -24.30 -25.21 0.59
CA LEU A 536 -25.71 -24.91 0.34
C LEU A 536 -26.01 -23.41 0.43
N GLN A 537 -25.47 -22.69 1.41
CA GLN A 537 -25.60 -21.23 1.49
C GLN A 537 -25.21 -20.55 0.17
N SER A 538 -24.20 -21.08 -0.51
CA SER A 538 -23.76 -20.63 -1.82
C SER A 538 -24.70 -21.14 -2.93
N ILE A 539 -24.82 -22.46 -3.08
CA ILE A 539 -25.49 -23.12 -4.21
C ILE A 539 -27.03 -23.05 -4.13
N HIS A 540 -27.61 -23.35 -2.97
CA HIS A 540 -29.04 -23.28 -2.72
C HIS A 540 -29.49 -21.84 -2.50
N GLY A 541 -28.91 -21.15 -1.52
CA GLY A 541 -29.26 -19.78 -1.16
C GLY A 541 -28.84 -18.68 -2.16
N GLY A 542 -27.85 -18.94 -3.02
CA GLY A 542 -27.40 -17.97 -4.03
C GLY A 542 -26.66 -16.76 -3.45
N TYR A 543 -25.90 -16.97 -2.37
CA TYR A 543 -25.21 -15.91 -1.63
C TYR A 543 -24.34 -14.99 -2.51
N GLU A 544 -23.56 -15.56 -3.44
CA GLU A 544 -22.66 -14.80 -4.31
C GLU A 544 -23.42 -13.84 -5.24
N PHE A 545 -24.63 -14.22 -5.67
CA PHE A 545 -25.48 -13.36 -6.50
C PHE A 545 -26.00 -12.17 -5.68
N MET A 546 -26.44 -12.42 -4.44
CA MET A 546 -26.91 -11.36 -3.54
C MET A 546 -25.81 -10.37 -3.17
N MET A 547 -24.57 -10.84 -3.03
CA MET A 547 -23.40 -9.98 -2.79
C MET A 547 -23.15 -9.00 -3.95
N ARG A 548 -23.46 -9.41 -5.18
CA ARG A 548 -23.27 -8.64 -6.42
C ARG A 548 -24.49 -7.77 -6.77
N THR A 549 -25.61 -7.89 -6.06
CA THR A 549 -26.77 -7.01 -6.23
C THR A 549 -26.60 -5.71 -5.44
N TYR A 550 -26.77 -4.58 -6.12
CA TYR A 550 -26.64 -3.24 -5.54
C TYR A 550 -27.97 -2.53 -5.35
N ASP A 551 -28.87 -2.67 -6.32
CA ASP A 551 -30.14 -1.96 -6.35
C ASP A 551 -31.26 -2.74 -5.64
N ILE A 552 -32.01 -2.01 -4.82
CA ILE A 552 -33.15 -2.53 -4.06
C ILE A 552 -34.24 -1.45 -3.98
N SER A 553 -35.47 -1.83 -4.30
CA SER A 553 -36.67 -1.03 -4.12
C SER A 553 -37.54 -1.64 -3.03
N ILE A 554 -38.06 -0.80 -2.14
CA ILE A 554 -38.87 -1.23 -0.99
C ILE A 554 -40.12 -0.37 -0.94
N GLU A 555 -41.27 -1.03 -0.98
CA GLU A 555 -42.59 -0.42 -0.85
C GLU A 555 -43.37 -1.21 0.20
N GLU A 556 -43.58 -0.62 1.38
CA GLU A 556 -44.25 -1.29 2.51
C GLU A 556 -43.64 -2.66 2.89
N ASN A 557 -44.33 -3.76 2.59
CA ASN A 557 -43.90 -5.14 2.81
C ASN A 557 -43.30 -5.80 1.55
N GLN A 558 -43.11 -5.04 0.49
CA GLN A 558 -42.53 -5.51 -0.77
C GLN A 558 -41.04 -5.15 -0.86
N ILE A 559 -40.25 -6.15 -1.22
CA ILE A 559 -38.81 -6.04 -1.45
C ILE A 559 -38.53 -6.56 -2.86
N ASN A 560 -38.13 -5.66 -3.76
CA ASN A 560 -37.78 -6.02 -5.12
C ASN A 560 -36.31 -5.69 -5.41
N PHE A 561 -35.59 -6.64 -5.98
CA PHE A 561 -34.20 -6.51 -6.40
C PHE A 561 -33.90 -7.49 -7.53
N LEU A 562 -32.91 -7.16 -8.37
CA LEU A 562 -32.50 -8.07 -9.43
C LEU A 562 -31.81 -9.30 -8.81
N PHE A 563 -32.46 -10.45 -8.94
CA PHE A 563 -31.94 -11.74 -8.48
C PHE A 563 -31.89 -12.74 -9.64
N THR A 564 -30.74 -12.83 -10.28
CA THR A 564 -30.50 -13.75 -11.41
C THR A 564 -29.58 -14.88 -10.96
N LYS A 565 -30.15 -15.90 -10.31
CA LYS A 565 -29.43 -17.14 -10.03
C LYS A 565 -29.15 -17.87 -11.34
N SER A 566 -27.91 -18.24 -11.60
CA SER A 566 -27.56 -18.93 -12.85
C SER A 566 -28.19 -20.33 -12.92
N GLN A 567 -28.49 -20.78 -14.14
CA GLN A 567 -29.03 -22.12 -14.37
C GLN A 567 -28.06 -23.23 -13.90
N ALA A 568 -26.74 -22.97 -13.97
CA ALA A 568 -25.72 -23.86 -13.44
C ALA A 568 -25.91 -24.14 -11.94
N TYR A 569 -26.19 -23.11 -11.12
CA TYR A 569 -26.44 -23.28 -9.68
C TYR A 569 -27.70 -24.11 -9.40
N PHE A 570 -28.73 -24.02 -10.23
CA PHE A 570 -29.91 -24.87 -10.11
C PHE A 570 -29.58 -26.36 -10.32
N TYR A 571 -28.82 -26.68 -11.37
CA TYR A 571 -28.39 -28.06 -11.62
C TYR A 571 -27.40 -28.57 -10.55
N LEU A 572 -26.49 -27.71 -10.08
CA LEU A 572 -25.57 -28.05 -9.00
C LEU A 572 -26.30 -28.35 -7.70
N TYR A 573 -27.33 -27.55 -7.38
CA TYR A 573 -28.18 -27.82 -6.21
C TYR A 573 -28.85 -29.20 -6.32
N LYS A 574 -29.41 -29.52 -7.49
CA LYS A 574 -30.04 -30.83 -7.74
C LYS A 574 -29.04 -31.96 -7.52
N LYS A 575 -27.82 -31.87 -8.09
CA LYS A 575 -26.79 -32.90 -7.93
C LYS A 575 -26.28 -33.01 -6.50
N LEU A 576 -26.07 -31.89 -5.81
CA LEU A 576 -25.68 -31.89 -4.40
C LEU A 576 -26.75 -32.57 -3.53
N ASN A 577 -28.02 -32.30 -3.79
CA ASN A 577 -29.12 -32.94 -3.09
C ASN A 577 -29.19 -34.45 -3.40
N GLU A 578 -29.02 -34.87 -4.66
CA GLU A 578 -28.91 -36.29 -5.04
C GLU A 578 -27.76 -36.98 -4.29
N TYR A 579 -26.58 -36.38 -4.28
CA TYR A 579 -25.40 -36.87 -3.55
C TYR A 579 -25.66 -37.04 -2.05
N MET A 580 -26.24 -36.03 -1.40
CA MET A 580 -26.57 -36.09 0.02
C MET A 580 -27.59 -37.20 0.33
N ASN A 581 -28.63 -37.35 -0.50
CA ASN A 581 -29.66 -38.38 -0.30
C ASN A 581 -29.13 -39.80 -0.50
N LEU A 582 -28.15 -40.01 -1.38
CA LEU A 582 -27.50 -41.31 -1.56
C LEU A 582 -26.60 -41.68 -0.38
N LYS A 583 -25.99 -40.69 0.28
CA LYS A 583 -24.93 -40.92 1.25
C LYS A 583 -25.37 -40.82 2.71
N PHE A 584 -26.37 -39.99 3.00
CA PHE A 584 -26.76 -39.65 4.35
C PHE A 584 -28.21 -40.02 4.65
N LYS A 585 -28.47 -40.34 5.92
CA LYS A 585 -29.83 -40.51 6.40
C LYS A 585 -30.56 -39.17 6.42
N LYS A 586 -31.89 -39.22 6.32
CA LYS A 586 -32.77 -38.04 6.24
C LYS A 586 -32.58 -37.08 7.42
N GLU A 587 -32.28 -37.59 8.60
CA GLU A 587 -32.04 -36.81 9.82
C GLU A 587 -30.77 -35.95 9.69
N LYS A 588 -29.69 -36.50 9.14
CA LYS A 588 -28.44 -35.77 8.90
C LYS A 588 -28.64 -34.70 7.82
N ILE A 589 -29.36 -35.02 6.74
CA ILE A 589 -29.69 -34.05 5.69
C ILE A 589 -30.53 -32.90 6.27
N ARG A 590 -31.51 -33.23 7.12
CA ARG A 590 -32.28 -32.22 7.85
C ARG A 590 -31.38 -31.33 8.72
N SER A 591 -30.44 -31.92 9.47
CA SER A 591 -29.46 -31.14 10.25
C SER A 591 -28.64 -30.18 9.37
N ILE A 592 -28.15 -30.65 8.22
CA ILE A 592 -27.42 -29.82 7.23
C ILE A 592 -28.23 -28.59 6.79
N TYR A 593 -29.49 -28.78 6.36
CA TYR A 593 -30.33 -27.65 5.92
C TYR A 593 -30.68 -26.68 7.06
N PHE A 594 -30.82 -27.16 8.30
CA PHE A 594 -31.01 -26.27 9.44
C PHE A 594 -29.74 -25.48 9.77
N HIS A 595 -28.56 -26.05 9.58
CA HIS A 595 -27.31 -25.27 9.66
C HIS A 595 -27.21 -24.21 8.57
N GLU A 596 -27.77 -24.44 7.37
CA GLU A 596 -27.83 -23.41 6.31
C GLU A 596 -28.61 -22.17 6.77
N ILE A 597 -29.78 -22.38 7.38
CA ILE A 597 -30.58 -21.29 7.98
C ILE A 597 -29.74 -20.52 9.00
N ILE A 598 -29.00 -21.22 9.87
CA ILE A 598 -28.17 -20.58 10.90
C ILE A 598 -27.03 -19.77 10.26
N HIS A 599 -26.43 -20.22 9.16
CA HIS A 599 -25.44 -19.44 8.44
C HIS A 599 -26.02 -18.15 7.85
N TRP A 600 -27.27 -18.17 7.36
CA TRP A 600 -27.97 -16.96 6.94
C TRP A 600 -28.27 -16.02 8.11
N LEU A 601 -28.75 -16.53 9.24
CA LEU A 601 -28.95 -15.74 10.47
C LEU A 601 -27.64 -15.08 10.94
N ARG A 602 -26.51 -15.80 10.83
CA ARG A 602 -25.19 -15.32 11.24
C ARG A 602 -24.69 -14.13 10.41
N LEU A 603 -25.12 -14.01 9.16
CA LEU A 603 -24.75 -12.88 8.29
C LEU A 603 -25.46 -11.58 8.70
N MET A 604 -26.70 -11.69 9.20
CA MET A 604 -27.59 -10.53 9.39
C MET A 604 -27.01 -9.42 10.26
N PRO A 605 -26.41 -9.65 11.44
CA PRO A 605 -25.88 -8.57 12.26
C PRO A 605 -24.78 -7.76 11.57
N TYR A 606 -23.90 -8.42 10.83
CA TYR A 606 -22.83 -7.76 10.09
C TYR A 606 -23.41 -6.92 8.93
N LYS A 607 -24.34 -7.51 8.17
CA LYS A 607 -25.00 -6.86 7.04
C LYS A 607 -25.82 -5.65 7.45
N LEU A 608 -26.55 -5.74 8.56
CA LEU A 608 -27.32 -4.63 9.14
C LEU A 608 -26.43 -3.45 9.57
N LYS A 609 -25.22 -3.72 10.06
CA LYS A 609 -24.27 -2.66 10.48
C LYS A 609 -23.60 -1.98 9.29
N LYS A 610 -23.23 -2.75 8.26
CA LYS A 610 -22.35 -2.26 7.18
C LYS A 610 -23.08 -1.86 5.89
N ASP A 611 -24.12 -2.60 5.52
CA ASP A 611 -24.69 -2.54 4.17
C ASP A 611 -25.98 -1.69 4.11
N GLY A 612 -26.43 -1.13 5.24
CA GLY A 612 -27.60 -0.27 5.30
C GLY A 612 -28.85 -0.93 4.70
N LYS A 613 -29.52 -0.26 3.74
CA LYS A 613 -30.71 -0.80 3.07
C LYS A 613 -30.46 -2.12 2.33
N ARG A 614 -29.24 -2.37 1.84
CA ARG A 614 -28.88 -3.64 1.16
C ARG A 614 -28.96 -4.85 2.09
N ALA A 615 -28.94 -4.65 3.41
CA ALA A 615 -29.17 -5.74 4.36
C ALA A 615 -30.50 -6.47 4.14
N LEU A 616 -31.49 -5.81 3.53
CA LEU A 616 -32.79 -6.40 3.19
C LEU A 616 -32.71 -7.46 2.09
N ILE A 617 -31.69 -7.41 1.22
CA ILE A 617 -31.42 -8.47 0.24
C ILE A 617 -31.07 -9.77 0.97
N PHE A 618 -30.16 -9.69 1.95
CA PHE A 618 -29.77 -10.84 2.77
C PHE A 618 -30.89 -11.33 3.68
N TYR A 619 -31.73 -10.42 4.17
CA TYR A 619 -32.94 -10.77 4.88
C TYR A 619 -33.93 -11.54 3.99
N SER A 620 -34.10 -11.10 2.74
CA SER A 620 -34.93 -11.80 1.75
C SER A 620 -34.39 -13.21 1.50
N GLY A 621 -33.07 -13.36 1.35
CA GLY A 621 -32.42 -14.67 1.23
C GLY A 621 -32.66 -15.58 2.43
N LEU A 622 -32.57 -15.04 3.66
CA LEU A 622 -32.91 -15.78 4.88
C LEU A 622 -34.36 -16.28 4.85
N ILE A 623 -35.32 -15.43 4.49
CA ILE A 623 -36.75 -15.80 4.43
C ILE A 623 -37.01 -16.85 3.34
N MET A 624 -36.39 -16.71 2.16
CA MET A 624 -36.51 -17.68 1.08
C MET A 624 -35.97 -19.05 1.50
N VAL A 625 -34.78 -19.10 2.11
CA VAL A 625 -34.19 -20.36 2.60
C VAL A 625 -35.00 -20.96 3.74
N LEU A 626 -35.51 -20.14 4.66
CA LEU A 626 -36.43 -20.61 5.71
C LEU A 626 -37.67 -21.26 5.10
N ASN A 627 -38.32 -20.61 4.14
CA ASN A 627 -39.49 -21.15 3.45
C ASN A 627 -39.21 -22.52 2.83
N ASP A 628 -38.12 -22.63 2.07
CA ASP A 628 -37.80 -23.84 1.31
C ASP A 628 -37.40 -25.00 2.23
N VAL A 629 -36.56 -24.73 3.25
CA VAL A 629 -36.15 -25.75 4.22
C VAL A 629 -37.31 -26.22 5.08
N ILE A 630 -38.17 -25.32 5.55
CA ILE A 630 -39.32 -25.69 6.39
C ILE A 630 -40.38 -26.44 5.59
N ALA A 631 -40.61 -26.09 4.33
CA ALA A 631 -41.53 -26.84 3.46
C ALA A 631 -41.11 -28.32 3.29
N ILE A 632 -39.79 -28.59 3.27
CA ILE A 632 -39.26 -29.95 3.06
C ILE A 632 -39.04 -30.69 4.39
N TYR A 633 -38.52 -30.00 5.42
CA TYR A 633 -38.00 -30.61 6.65
C TYR A 633 -38.59 -30.06 7.96
N GLY A 634 -39.56 -29.15 7.90
CA GLY A 634 -40.22 -28.55 9.08
C GLY A 634 -41.04 -29.53 9.93
N GLY A 635 -41.34 -30.72 9.39
CA GLY A 635 -42.14 -31.75 10.06
C GLY A 635 -43.59 -31.78 9.55
N LYS A 636 -44.07 -32.98 9.23
CA LYS A 636 -45.45 -33.25 8.81
C LYS A 636 -46.43 -32.90 9.94
N ASN A 637 -47.02 -31.71 9.94
CA ASN A 637 -48.26 -31.43 10.68
C ASN A 637 -49.09 -30.27 10.08
N GLU A 638 -48.81 -29.84 8.85
CA GLU A 638 -49.52 -28.71 8.20
C GLU A 638 -50.06 -29.08 6.81
N LYS A 639 -50.57 -30.31 6.66
CA LYS A 639 -51.65 -30.60 5.71
C LYS A 639 -52.88 -30.98 6.54
N LYS A 640 -53.62 -29.98 6.99
CA LYS A 640 -55.03 -30.07 7.31
C LYS A 640 -55.75 -29.02 6.49
#